data_AF-A0A3L8SWU8-F1
#
_entry.id   AF-A0A3L8SWU8-F1
#
_cell.length_a   1.000
_cell.length_b   1.000
_cell.length_c   1.000
_cell.angle_alpha   90.00
_cell.angle_beta   90.00
_cell.angle_gamma   90.00
#
_symmetry.space_group_name_H-M   'P 1'
#
loop_
_entity.id
_entity.type
_entity.pdbx_description
1 polymer ?
#
loop_
_entity_poly.entity_id
_entity_poly.type
_entity_poly.pdbx_seq_one_letter_code
_entity_poly.pdbx_strand_id
1 'polypeptide(L)'
;MPTAKHREKIVSIIQNNSVVVVEGATGSGKSTQIPQYILDYCMDRSIPCNIAVTQPRKISASSLARWISKERSWTLGGFVGYQLSLENVSTKETKLLYMTTGVLLQKIVSAKSLTQFTHIFIDEVHERTEEIDFLLLVTRKLLCTNSQSVKIILMSASINSNELADYFALPVHNGLNPVCIFKVEGRPFAVEEYYLDDLKDIFDFQFHRQSLGEPMIEQKMYQVAVSLIQSFDELEKRSSGEKKNFRGALERGSVLVFLPGLGEIRYMHSCLSDKYQRWQVYPLHACATLEEQSKVFSPTVPGYRKVILATNVAESSVTVPDVKYVIDFCLTKILFCDKETNYQSLRLCWASKTNCNQRKGRAGRVSKGYCYRLICKDFWADCIPEKSEPEMLHCPLGATVLKLKKLDMGEPKALLATALSPPSAGDIERTILQLKELGALTTCVHTEENLHDGELTFLGTILTQLPLDLHLGKLIVLGHIFGCLEECLIIAAALSLRNFFAVPFKKHVDAYRKKMFFAGNSRSDCIAILNAFRAWQACKEKGKLRNPKEELEWGRSNCVHINKIKEVAELFHNLKRRVSAFNMHVKTRPSAVDQEYVCKQRFILQVVIAGAFYPNYCTFGKCNEEIAMKDLAGKDPKTTVMLKNIPPYGYIYHKQLQSLLRQCGQVKSISYNGTRAFVEFSRNPKEVFKVLPEVYLAVKMSQLKIPFELCVHHPEDIRRQVQDEGAAGLEFLRVNVDCQKQTVEPVKMLFGDLQMSKKIPSRFLSIRVTEVVEVGHFWGYRTDEKNTAVLQALSAEIDYQNLVDLAVPPCVDVLCLAPFTYLGKRGYYRAHVLYVHGDLAEVFFVDYGNRSEVPLNKLKEIPRCLQELPFQALEFKICRMCPSARSLVCGEPWSCSASQRFASLVSGCTLLVEVYSLLHGVLHVDVFRHSGRSGLVNIRDVLVKERHAELAEESHDSQQSHDLLKELFLDEAKKEQKMPVSARQEEKHLIERLLKCFSEKKSDAPTHKVKVFGPFSPYQLKCYSLTKISQFRNVFIQKDSINSIVVHDGAEDSFQQLLVATDVSVTAAGSVILGETSLMPPIHGLLALLSMLFAPAIELRVDKSGKYFTGVLCGLGWSQTSGAPLFPANDMEVTFDVHFGLEDITEINSLRTAMNKLLCEQALHSGQEQVAQLQEDIRQKLLCLICKSKPRDIIDPTWYEKPYAWNQVDSQCIIDEPEKQHERGNFVYQLHKLVLLND
;
A
#
# COMPACT_ATOMS: atom_id res chain seq x y z
N MET A 1 34.31 -32.57 -13.81
CA MET A 1 34.43 -31.18 -13.30
C MET A 1 35.85 -30.95 -12.77
N PRO A 2 36.35 -29.70 -12.72
CA PRO A 2 37.72 -29.42 -12.27
C PRO A 2 38.06 -29.90 -10.85
N THR A 3 37.11 -29.85 -9.91
CA THR A 3 37.28 -30.38 -8.53
C THR A 3 37.64 -31.87 -8.47
N ALA A 4 37.25 -32.67 -9.47
CA ALA A 4 37.46 -34.12 -9.47
C ALA A 4 38.96 -34.51 -9.49
N LYS A 5 39.81 -33.69 -10.14
CA LYS A 5 41.26 -33.93 -10.20
C LYS A 5 41.96 -33.78 -8.84
N HIS A 6 41.30 -33.15 -7.87
CA HIS A 6 41.88 -32.84 -6.57
C HIS A 6 41.12 -33.50 -5.41
N ARG A 7 40.30 -34.51 -5.68
CA ARG A 7 39.44 -35.17 -4.68
C ARG A 7 40.19 -35.55 -3.40
N GLU A 8 41.25 -36.34 -3.51
CA GLU A 8 42.01 -36.85 -2.35
C GLU A 8 42.67 -35.71 -1.56
N LYS A 9 43.24 -34.72 -2.26
CA LYS A 9 43.86 -33.54 -1.65
C LYS A 9 42.83 -32.70 -0.88
N ILE A 10 41.64 -32.47 -1.45
CA ILE A 10 40.55 -31.72 -0.80
C ILE A 10 40.11 -32.43 0.49
N VAL A 11 39.89 -33.75 0.43
CA VAL A 11 39.48 -34.54 1.59
C VAL A 11 40.56 -34.49 2.68
N SER A 12 41.82 -34.70 2.32
CA SER A 12 42.94 -34.63 3.27
C SER A 12 43.04 -33.27 3.99
N ILE A 13 42.91 -32.17 3.25
CA ILE A 13 42.97 -30.81 3.82
C ILE A 13 41.81 -30.59 4.80
N ILE A 14 40.59 -30.99 4.43
CA ILE A 14 39.40 -30.81 5.29
C ILE A 14 39.49 -31.67 6.56
N GLN A 15 40.06 -32.88 6.49
CA GLN A 15 40.23 -33.73 7.68
C GLN A 15 41.26 -33.14 8.65
N ASN A 16 42.36 -32.58 8.14
CA ASN A 16 43.48 -32.10 8.94
C ASN A 16 43.29 -30.69 9.53
N ASN A 17 42.31 -29.91 9.05
CA ASN A 17 42.08 -28.54 9.50
C ASN A 17 40.67 -28.40 10.07
N SER A 18 40.47 -27.54 11.08
CA SER A 18 39.13 -27.26 11.62
C SER A 18 38.33 -26.31 10.72
N VAL A 19 39.02 -25.40 10.04
CA VAL A 19 38.44 -24.45 9.08
C VAL A 19 39.25 -24.48 7.79
N VAL A 20 38.57 -24.50 6.63
CA VAL A 20 39.20 -24.47 5.31
C VAL A 20 38.45 -23.49 4.41
N VAL A 21 39.19 -22.65 3.68
CA VAL A 21 38.63 -21.80 2.62
C VAL A 21 38.87 -22.47 1.27
N VAL A 22 37.81 -22.69 0.50
CA VAL A 22 37.86 -23.25 -0.85
C VAL A 22 37.51 -22.17 -1.86
N GLU A 23 38.47 -21.79 -2.66
CA GLU A 23 38.33 -20.80 -3.72
C GLU A 23 38.19 -21.47 -5.08
N GLY A 24 37.26 -21.03 -5.91
CA GLY A 24 37.25 -21.41 -7.32
C GLY A 24 36.10 -20.80 -8.10
N ALA A 25 36.28 -20.57 -9.40
CA ALA A 25 35.27 -19.91 -10.24
C ALA A 25 33.91 -20.63 -10.25
N THR A 26 32.85 -19.94 -10.69
CA THR A 26 31.55 -20.56 -10.93
C THR A 26 31.66 -21.67 -11.97
N GLY A 27 31.01 -22.81 -11.72
CA GLY A 27 31.12 -24.01 -12.58
C GLY A 27 32.29 -24.95 -12.26
N SER A 28 33.14 -24.64 -11.27
CA SER A 28 34.23 -25.54 -10.85
C SER A 28 33.76 -26.82 -10.16
N GLY A 29 32.53 -26.85 -9.65
CA GLY A 29 31.93 -28.02 -8.97
C GLY A 29 32.06 -28.02 -7.44
N LYS A 30 32.39 -26.88 -6.81
CA LYS A 30 32.54 -26.76 -5.34
C LYS A 30 31.29 -27.20 -4.58
N SER A 31 30.16 -26.56 -4.88
CA SER A 31 28.88 -26.71 -4.18
C SER A 31 28.22 -28.07 -4.41
N THR A 32 28.55 -28.77 -5.50
CA THR A 32 27.98 -30.08 -5.83
C THR A 32 28.87 -31.23 -5.37
N GLN A 33 30.17 -31.18 -5.68
CA GLN A 33 31.05 -32.33 -5.58
C GLN A 33 31.77 -32.46 -4.24
N ILE A 34 32.21 -31.34 -3.63
CA ILE A 34 33.02 -31.40 -2.39
C ILE A 34 32.24 -32.02 -1.21
N PRO A 35 30.97 -31.65 -0.96
CA PRO A 35 30.19 -32.31 0.09
C PRO A 35 30.03 -33.81 -0.14
N GLN A 36 29.89 -34.23 -1.40
CA GLN A 36 29.82 -35.65 -1.76
C GLN A 36 31.14 -36.38 -1.49
N TYR A 37 32.29 -35.77 -1.77
CA TYR A 37 33.60 -36.38 -1.51
C TYR A 37 33.83 -36.65 -0.02
N ILE A 38 33.39 -35.73 0.85
CA ILE A 38 33.46 -35.90 2.30
C ILE A 38 32.48 -36.98 2.77
N LEU A 39 31.25 -36.96 2.25
CA LEU A 39 30.25 -37.98 2.58
C LEU A 39 30.75 -39.39 2.23
N ASP A 40 31.27 -39.58 1.01
CA ASP A 40 31.82 -40.85 0.55
C ASP A 40 32.99 -41.30 1.44
N TYR A 41 33.95 -40.40 1.72
CA TYR A 41 35.10 -40.71 2.57
C TYR A 41 34.70 -41.15 3.99
N CYS A 42 33.73 -40.47 4.60
CA CYS A 42 33.24 -40.84 5.93
C CYS A 42 32.47 -42.17 5.89
N MET A 43 31.68 -42.42 4.85
CA MET A 43 30.96 -43.68 4.67
C MET A 43 31.93 -44.86 4.50
N ASP A 44 32.94 -44.73 3.65
CA ASP A 44 33.94 -45.77 3.37
C ASP A 44 34.73 -46.17 4.64
N ARG A 45 34.84 -45.25 5.61
CA ARG A 45 35.58 -45.45 6.87
C ARG A 45 34.68 -45.61 8.09
N SER A 46 33.37 -45.70 7.92
CA SER A 46 32.38 -45.80 9.02
C SER A 46 32.51 -44.67 10.06
N ILE A 47 32.88 -43.47 9.62
CA ILE A 47 32.96 -42.27 10.46
C ILE A 47 31.58 -41.60 10.49
N PRO A 48 31.02 -41.23 11.67
CA PRO A 48 29.77 -40.49 11.75
C PRO A 48 29.79 -39.21 10.92
N CYS A 49 28.81 -39.05 10.03
CA CYS A 49 28.76 -37.92 9.11
C CYS A 49 27.36 -37.31 9.05
N ASN A 50 27.29 -36.00 9.26
CA ASN A 50 26.09 -35.20 9.05
C ASN A 50 26.50 -33.82 8.51
N ILE A 51 26.17 -33.55 7.25
CA ILE A 51 26.67 -32.40 6.49
C ILE A 51 25.53 -31.40 6.27
N ALA A 52 25.77 -30.15 6.68
CA ALA A 52 24.94 -29.01 6.28
C ALA A 52 25.64 -28.20 5.19
N VAL A 53 24.94 -27.89 4.10
CA VAL A 53 25.42 -26.98 3.05
C VAL A 53 24.47 -25.81 2.95
N THR A 54 24.96 -24.61 3.25
CA THR A 54 24.16 -23.39 3.13
C THR A 54 24.20 -22.84 1.71
N GLN A 55 23.11 -22.19 1.32
CA GLN A 55 22.97 -21.43 0.10
C GLN A 55 22.27 -20.10 0.41
N PRO A 56 22.66 -18.97 -0.20
CA PRO A 56 22.00 -17.70 0.04
C PRO A 56 20.55 -17.66 -0.46
N ARG A 57 20.19 -18.47 -1.47
CA ARG A 57 18.87 -18.43 -2.12
C ARG A 57 18.12 -19.75 -2.08
N LYS A 58 16.80 -19.69 -1.87
CA LYS A 58 15.88 -20.86 -1.80
C LYS A 58 15.97 -21.77 -3.02
N ILE A 59 15.99 -21.17 -4.21
CA ILE A 59 16.05 -21.90 -5.48
C ILE A 59 17.35 -22.71 -5.55
N SER A 60 18.49 -22.10 -5.21
CA SER A 60 19.81 -22.76 -5.22
C SER A 60 19.83 -24.01 -4.34
N ALA A 61 19.41 -23.90 -3.07
CA ALA A 61 19.36 -25.04 -2.14
C ALA A 61 18.50 -26.19 -2.69
N SER A 62 17.27 -25.90 -3.14
CA SER A 62 16.37 -26.93 -3.67
C SER A 62 16.89 -27.55 -4.98
N SER A 63 17.47 -26.74 -5.87
CA SER A 63 17.99 -27.23 -7.16
C SER A 63 19.23 -28.10 -7.01
N LEU A 64 20.13 -27.78 -6.08
CA LEU A 64 21.34 -28.54 -5.83
C LEU A 64 21.00 -29.91 -5.22
N ALA A 65 20.10 -29.94 -4.23
CA ALA A 65 19.63 -31.20 -3.65
C ALA A 65 18.95 -32.10 -4.69
N ARG A 66 18.08 -31.55 -5.54
CA ARG A 66 17.44 -32.30 -6.64
C ARG A 66 18.46 -32.79 -7.67
N TRP A 67 19.46 -31.97 -7.99
CA TRP A 67 20.53 -32.34 -8.90
C TRP A 67 21.34 -33.53 -8.37
N ILE A 68 21.76 -33.48 -7.10
CA ILE A 68 22.56 -34.56 -6.48
C ILE A 68 21.74 -35.84 -6.32
N SER A 69 20.46 -35.71 -5.94
CA SER A 69 19.52 -36.83 -5.91
C SER A 69 19.46 -37.53 -7.28
N LYS A 70 19.38 -36.77 -8.38
CA LYS A 70 19.41 -37.31 -9.74
C LYS A 70 20.77 -37.90 -10.13
N GLU A 71 21.87 -37.22 -9.77
CA GLU A 71 23.24 -37.66 -10.08
C GLU A 71 23.58 -38.99 -9.40
N ARG A 72 23.13 -39.18 -8.16
CA ARG A 72 23.38 -40.38 -7.34
C ARG A 72 22.29 -41.44 -7.42
N SER A 73 21.22 -41.20 -8.18
CA SER A 73 20.01 -42.04 -8.20
C SER A 73 19.43 -42.27 -6.80
N TRP A 74 19.53 -41.26 -5.92
CA TRP A 74 18.96 -41.29 -4.56
C TRP A 74 17.57 -40.67 -4.53
N THR A 75 16.70 -41.21 -3.68
CA THR A 75 15.41 -40.57 -3.39
C THR A 75 15.63 -39.25 -2.65
N LEU A 76 15.09 -38.16 -3.19
CA LEU A 76 15.09 -36.85 -2.56
C LEU A 76 14.35 -36.92 -1.20
N GLY A 77 15.00 -36.48 -0.13
CA GLY A 77 14.52 -36.61 1.26
C GLY A 77 15.01 -37.88 1.97
N GLY A 78 15.64 -38.82 1.25
CA GLY A 78 16.41 -39.92 1.82
C GLY A 78 17.79 -39.44 2.27
N PHE A 79 18.87 -39.97 1.69
CA PHE A 79 20.26 -39.59 2.02
C PHE A 79 20.62 -38.13 1.75
N VAL A 80 20.02 -37.53 0.71
CA VAL A 80 20.16 -36.11 0.36
C VAL A 80 18.79 -35.42 0.43
N GLY A 81 18.76 -34.22 1.00
CA GLY A 81 17.54 -33.45 1.16
C GLY A 81 17.80 -31.95 1.18
N TYR A 82 16.73 -31.18 1.32
CA TYR A 82 16.84 -29.74 1.56
C TYR A 82 15.86 -29.23 2.60
N GLN A 83 16.22 -28.12 3.25
CA GLN A 83 15.37 -27.40 4.18
C GLN A 83 15.35 -25.90 3.88
N LEU A 84 14.17 -25.38 3.56
CA LEU A 84 13.87 -23.96 3.35
C LEU A 84 12.98 -23.44 4.49
N SER A 85 12.67 -22.15 4.50
CA SER A 85 11.84 -21.53 5.56
C SER A 85 10.43 -22.12 5.66
N LEU A 86 9.83 -22.49 4.51
CA LEU A 86 8.45 -22.98 4.40
C LEU A 86 8.36 -24.47 4.01
N GLU A 87 9.43 -25.02 3.42
CA GLU A 87 9.44 -26.36 2.84
C GLU A 87 10.59 -27.17 3.47
N ASN A 88 10.30 -28.39 3.93
CA ASN A 88 11.31 -29.30 4.45
C ASN A 88 11.18 -30.67 3.78
N VAL A 89 12.21 -31.04 3.00
CA VAL A 89 12.31 -32.34 2.34
C VAL A 89 13.56 -33.03 2.89
N SER A 90 13.46 -33.48 4.13
CA SER A 90 14.49 -34.24 4.84
C SER A 90 13.86 -35.19 5.86
N THR A 91 14.59 -36.26 6.18
CA THR A 91 14.20 -37.29 7.16
C THR A 91 15.36 -37.52 8.13
N LYS A 92 15.18 -38.41 9.11
CA LYS A 92 16.28 -38.82 10.03
C LYS A 92 17.42 -39.53 9.29
N GLU A 93 17.17 -40.05 8.10
CA GLU A 93 18.16 -40.72 7.25
C GLU A 93 19.02 -39.73 6.45
N THR A 94 18.57 -38.48 6.30
CA THR A 94 19.29 -37.46 5.55
C THR A 94 20.63 -37.12 6.20
N LYS A 95 21.72 -37.36 5.46
CA LYS A 95 23.10 -37.07 5.88
C LYS A 95 23.70 -35.87 5.16
N LEU A 96 23.17 -35.51 3.99
CA LEU A 96 23.56 -34.32 3.23
C LEU A 96 22.36 -33.40 3.07
N LEU A 97 22.35 -32.29 3.83
CA LEU A 97 21.23 -31.37 3.89
C LEU A 97 21.61 -29.99 3.32
N TYR A 98 20.98 -29.63 2.21
CA TYR A 98 21.08 -28.28 1.65
C TYR A 98 20.05 -27.36 2.30
N MET A 99 20.44 -26.18 2.76
CA MET A 99 19.50 -25.25 3.39
C MET A 99 19.84 -23.79 3.10
N THR A 100 18.89 -22.90 3.34
CA THR A 100 19.18 -21.46 3.30
C THR A 100 19.98 -21.03 4.53
N THR A 101 20.83 -20.01 4.40
CA THR A 101 21.64 -19.45 5.50
C THR A 101 20.81 -19.16 6.75
N GLY A 102 19.69 -18.45 6.63
CA GLY A 102 18.78 -18.18 7.75
C GLY A 102 18.20 -19.41 8.45
N VAL A 103 18.02 -20.56 7.76
CA VAL A 103 17.51 -21.80 8.38
C VAL A 103 18.60 -22.42 9.26
N LEU A 104 19.84 -22.46 8.79
CA LEU A 104 20.96 -22.95 9.59
C LEU A 104 21.17 -22.06 10.82
N LEU A 105 21.16 -20.74 10.60
CA LEU A 105 21.31 -19.76 11.67
C LEU A 105 20.22 -19.94 12.74
N GLN A 106 18.94 -20.13 12.35
CA GLN A 106 17.86 -20.36 13.30
C GLN A 106 18.09 -21.62 14.17
N LYS A 107 18.60 -22.71 13.57
CA LYS A 107 18.92 -23.96 14.29
C LYS A 107 20.07 -23.74 15.29
N ILE A 108 21.17 -23.14 14.84
CA ILE A 108 22.37 -22.92 15.66
C ILE A 108 22.07 -21.95 16.81
N VAL A 109 21.36 -20.85 16.54
CA VAL A 109 20.98 -19.87 17.58
C VAL A 109 20.08 -20.52 18.63
N SER A 110 19.17 -21.40 18.22
CA SER A 110 18.28 -22.07 19.16
C SER A 110 18.98 -23.18 19.95
N ALA A 111 19.92 -23.91 19.33
CA ALA A 111 20.69 -24.97 19.98
C ALA A 111 21.87 -24.45 20.81
N LYS A 112 22.32 -23.20 20.57
CA LYS A 112 23.55 -22.60 21.11
C LYS A 112 24.79 -23.50 20.91
N SER A 113 24.81 -24.28 19.82
CA SER A 113 25.84 -25.27 19.50
C SER A 113 25.85 -25.60 18.01
N LEU A 114 27.00 -26.00 17.47
CA LEU A 114 27.17 -26.51 16.11
C LEU A 114 27.10 -28.05 16.03
N THR A 115 27.09 -28.75 17.17
CA THR A 115 27.29 -30.21 17.26
C THR A 115 26.21 -31.06 16.61
N GLN A 116 25.10 -30.47 16.17
CA GLN A 116 24.11 -31.15 15.32
C GLN A 116 24.73 -31.64 14.00
N PHE A 117 25.75 -30.96 13.48
CA PHE A 117 26.42 -31.28 12.24
C PHE A 117 27.89 -31.61 12.48
N THR A 118 28.45 -32.52 11.68
CA THR A 118 29.89 -32.82 11.72
C THR A 118 30.67 -31.91 10.78
N HIS A 119 30.05 -31.52 9.65
CA HIS A 119 30.62 -30.60 8.68
C HIS A 119 29.58 -29.54 8.30
N ILE A 120 30.00 -28.27 8.31
CA ILE A 120 29.19 -27.13 7.88
C ILE A 120 29.89 -26.44 6.71
N PHE A 121 29.21 -26.42 5.57
CA PHE A 121 29.64 -25.72 4.36
C PHE A 121 28.90 -24.39 4.25
N ILE A 122 29.65 -23.30 4.24
CA ILE A 122 29.15 -21.95 4.00
C ILE A 122 29.49 -21.56 2.57
N ASP A 123 28.51 -21.66 1.66
CA ASP A 123 28.72 -21.38 0.25
C ASP A 123 28.46 -19.92 -0.10
N GLU A 124 29.03 -19.47 -1.22
CA GLU A 124 28.84 -18.12 -1.76
C GLU A 124 29.18 -17.00 -0.75
N VAL A 125 30.18 -17.21 0.13
CA VAL A 125 30.56 -16.25 1.19
C VAL A 125 31.01 -14.87 0.68
N HIS A 126 31.28 -14.77 -0.62
CA HIS A 126 31.64 -13.53 -1.28
C HIS A 126 30.43 -12.65 -1.62
N GLU A 127 29.19 -13.13 -1.47
CA GLU A 127 27.99 -12.27 -1.57
C GLU A 127 27.88 -11.30 -0.37
N ARG A 128 28.56 -11.57 0.76
CA ARG A 128 28.66 -10.70 1.94
C ARG A 128 27.30 -10.15 2.44
N THR A 129 26.27 -11.01 2.43
CA THR A 129 24.94 -10.69 2.96
C THR A 129 24.96 -10.65 4.49
N GLU A 130 23.99 -9.95 5.10
CA GLU A 130 23.88 -9.84 6.56
C GLU A 130 23.84 -11.23 7.23
N GLU A 131 23.00 -12.14 6.71
CA GLU A 131 22.87 -13.49 7.28
C GLU A 131 24.17 -14.30 7.19
N ILE A 132 24.96 -14.15 6.12
CA ILE A 132 26.23 -14.86 5.94
C ILE A 132 27.25 -14.31 6.93
N ASP A 133 27.48 -13.00 6.95
CA ASP A 133 28.47 -12.38 7.85
C ASP A 133 28.10 -12.67 9.32
N PHE A 134 26.81 -12.67 9.66
CA PHE A 134 26.36 -13.05 10.99
C PHE A 134 26.55 -14.54 11.30
N LEU A 135 26.28 -15.44 10.33
CA LEU A 135 26.58 -16.87 10.48
C LEU A 135 28.08 -17.12 10.68
N LEU A 136 28.96 -16.38 9.99
CA LEU A 136 30.41 -16.47 10.17
C LEU A 136 30.81 -16.06 11.59
N LEU A 137 30.25 -14.98 12.11
CA LEU A 137 30.46 -14.53 13.49
C LEU A 137 30.03 -15.62 14.51
N VAL A 138 28.79 -16.10 14.41
CA VAL A 138 28.23 -17.08 15.35
C VAL A 138 29.01 -18.41 15.28
N THR A 139 29.33 -18.87 14.07
CA THR A 139 30.09 -20.11 13.86
C THR A 139 31.48 -20.00 14.47
N ARG A 140 32.19 -18.88 14.26
CA ARG A 140 33.52 -18.68 14.85
C ARG A 140 33.46 -18.69 16.38
N LYS A 141 32.50 -17.98 16.98
CA LYS A 141 32.34 -17.94 18.45
C LYS A 141 32.04 -19.32 19.02
N LEU A 142 31.08 -20.05 18.46
CA LEU A 142 30.73 -21.41 18.92
C LEU A 142 31.85 -22.43 18.71
N LEU A 143 32.59 -22.33 17.60
CA LEU A 143 33.73 -23.19 17.32
C LEU A 143 34.82 -23.03 18.40
N CYS A 144 35.09 -21.80 18.84
CA CYS A 144 36.06 -21.52 19.90
C CYS A 144 35.57 -21.93 21.30
N THR A 145 34.26 -21.93 21.56
CA THR A 145 33.72 -22.17 22.92
C THR A 145 33.32 -23.62 23.18
N ASN A 146 32.43 -24.20 22.37
CA ASN A 146 31.78 -25.48 22.71
C ASN A 146 31.69 -26.50 21.55
N SER A 147 32.16 -26.15 20.35
CA SER A 147 31.96 -26.95 19.13
C SER A 147 33.25 -27.27 18.36
N GLN A 148 34.38 -27.41 19.06
CA GLN A 148 35.72 -27.58 18.48
C GLN A 148 35.88 -28.77 17.53
N SER A 149 35.03 -29.80 17.64
CA SER A 149 35.06 -31.00 16.78
C SER A 149 34.42 -30.81 15.40
N VAL A 150 33.66 -29.72 15.19
CA VAL A 150 32.94 -29.46 13.95
C VAL A 150 33.87 -28.87 12.89
N LYS A 151 33.78 -29.36 11.66
CA LYS A 151 34.57 -28.88 10.52
C LYS A 151 33.81 -27.80 9.76
N ILE A 152 34.44 -26.63 9.53
CA ILE A 152 33.86 -25.51 8.79
C ILE A 152 34.55 -25.35 7.43
N ILE A 153 33.76 -25.31 6.36
CA ILE A 153 34.26 -25.15 5.00
C ILE A 153 33.63 -23.91 4.37
N LEU A 154 34.44 -22.89 4.07
CA LEU A 154 34.00 -21.63 3.45
C LEU A 154 34.25 -21.71 1.94
N MET A 155 33.23 -21.55 1.11
CA MET A 155 33.36 -21.65 -0.35
C MET A 155 33.14 -20.29 -1.04
N SER A 156 34.15 -19.82 -1.77
CA SER A 156 34.14 -18.53 -2.47
C SER A 156 34.41 -18.69 -3.97
N ALA A 157 33.78 -17.83 -4.79
CA ALA A 157 34.08 -17.72 -6.21
C ALA A 157 35.07 -16.59 -6.56
N SER A 158 35.45 -15.76 -5.58
CA SER A 158 36.29 -14.58 -5.78
C SER A 158 37.66 -14.70 -5.11
N ILE A 159 38.62 -13.89 -5.56
CA ILE A 159 40.05 -13.87 -5.17
C ILE A 159 40.29 -13.48 -3.70
N ASN A 160 39.28 -12.98 -2.98
CA ASN A 160 39.45 -12.38 -1.64
C ASN A 160 39.39 -13.41 -0.48
N SER A 161 39.92 -14.61 -0.70
CA SER A 161 39.96 -15.70 0.29
C SER A 161 40.84 -15.38 1.51
N ASN A 162 41.77 -14.44 1.38
CA ASN A 162 42.70 -14.04 2.45
C ASN A 162 41.98 -13.39 3.64
N GLU A 163 41.04 -12.46 3.40
CA GLU A 163 40.28 -11.79 4.46
C GLU A 163 39.51 -12.81 5.33
N LEU A 164 38.94 -13.83 4.69
CA LEU A 164 38.26 -14.94 5.38
C LEU A 164 39.26 -15.83 6.14
N ALA A 165 40.43 -16.08 5.56
CA ALA A 165 41.46 -16.89 6.18
C ALA A 165 42.04 -16.24 7.44
N ASP A 166 42.25 -14.92 7.39
CA ASP A 166 42.72 -14.12 8.52
C ASP A 166 41.66 -14.01 9.62
N TYR A 167 40.39 -13.86 9.25
CA TYR A 167 39.29 -13.76 10.22
C TYR A 167 39.07 -15.02 11.06
N PHE A 168 39.35 -16.20 10.50
CA PHE A 168 39.30 -17.49 11.20
C PHE A 168 40.67 -17.95 11.70
N ALA A 169 41.69 -17.09 11.69
CA ALA A 169 43.04 -17.44 12.15
C ALA A 169 43.01 -18.02 13.57
N LEU A 170 43.81 -19.07 13.75
CA LEU A 170 43.91 -19.79 15.02
C LEU A 170 45.20 -19.39 15.75
N PRO A 171 45.19 -19.25 17.08
CA PRO A 171 46.39 -19.01 17.85
C PRO A 171 47.26 -20.29 17.86
N VAL A 172 48.46 -20.22 17.29
CA VAL A 172 49.45 -21.31 17.26
C VAL A 172 50.83 -20.71 17.57
N HIS A 173 51.48 -21.17 18.66
CA HIS A 173 52.83 -20.76 19.10
C HIS A 173 53.11 -19.25 18.99
N ASN A 174 52.60 -18.45 19.95
CA ASN A 174 52.83 -17.00 20.06
C ASN A 174 52.43 -16.14 18.83
N GLY A 175 51.67 -16.67 17.88
CA GLY A 175 51.14 -15.93 16.73
C GLY A 175 49.76 -16.42 16.27
N LEU A 176 49.10 -15.62 15.43
CA LEU A 176 47.86 -16.00 14.73
C LEU A 176 48.23 -16.51 13.35
N ASN A 177 47.94 -17.77 13.05
CA ASN A 177 48.16 -18.35 11.72
C ASN A 177 46.85 -18.36 10.91
N PRO A 178 46.83 -17.81 9.68
CA PRO A 178 45.65 -17.83 8.84
C PRO A 178 45.28 -19.26 8.44
N VAL A 179 43.98 -19.50 8.24
CA VAL A 179 43.49 -20.85 7.90
C VAL A 179 43.81 -21.24 6.45
N CYS A 180 43.86 -22.53 6.16
CA CYS A 180 44.27 -23.06 4.86
C CYS A 180 43.32 -22.62 3.73
N ILE A 181 43.89 -22.07 2.65
CA ILE A 181 43.18 -21.73 1.41
C ILE A 181 43.50 -22.77 0.33
N PHE A 182 42.47 -23.42 -0.19
CA PHE A 182 42.55 -24.36 -1.30
C PHE A 182 41.96 -23.75 -2.59
N LYS A 183 42.80 -23.53 -3.60
CA LYS A 183 42.39 -22.98 -4.90
C LYS A 183 42.08 -24.10 -5.90
N VAL A 184 40.87 -24.07 -6.48
CA VAL A 184 40.43 -24.96 -7.56
C VAL A 184 40.61 -24.25 -8.90
N GLU A 185 41.53 -24.75 -9.73
CA GLU A 185 41.72 -24.23 -11.08
C GLU A 185 40.58 -24.66 -12.00
N GLY A 186 39.86 -23.70 -12.59
CA GLY A 186 38.87 -23.95 -13.64
C GLY A 186 39.07 -22.94 -14.78
N ARG A 187 39.17 -23.40 -16.02
CA ARG A 187 39.25 -22.53 -17.20
C ARG A 187 37.86 -22.40 -17.84
N PRO A 188 37.10 -21.32 -17.60
CA PRO A 188 35.93 -21.01 -18.42
C PRO A 188 36.36 -20.72 -19.88
N PHE A 189 35.41 -20.79 -20.82
CA PHE A 189 35.69 -20.35 -22.20
C PHE A 189 36.00 -18.85 -22.21
N ALA A 190 36.83 -18.42 -23.17
CA ALA A 190 37.18 -17.01 -23.30
C ALA A 190 35.94 -16.14 -23.54
N VAL A 191 35.86 -15.00 -22.85
CA VAL A 191 34.82 -13.99 -23.02
C VAL A 191 35.49 -12.69 -23.41
N GLU A 192 35.15 -12.14 -24.58
CA GLU A 192 35.63 -10.82 -25.01
C GLU A 192 34.79 -9.71 -24.38
N GLU A 193 35.45 -8.60 -24.03
CA GLU A 193 34.83 -7.46 -23.35
C GLU A 193 34.87 -6.23 -24.25
N TYR A 194 33.73 -5.58 -24.39
CA TYR A 194 33.55 -4.34 -25.15
C TYR A 194 32.91 -3.29 -24.25
N TYR A 195 33.34 -2.04 -24.41
CA TYR A 195 32.87 -0.86 -23.67
C TYR A 195 32.16 0.11 -24.61
N LEU A 196 31.51 1.15 -24.08
CA LEU A 196 30.85 2.16 -24.94
C LEU A 196 31.80 2.79 -25.94
N ASP A 197 33.07 3.00 -25.56
CA ASP A 197 34.08 3.57 -26.45
C ASP A 197 34.36 2.71 -27.67
N ASP A 198 34.30 1.37 -27.52
CA ASP A 198 34.50 0.41 -28.61
C ASP A 198 33.30 0.37 -29.58
N LEU A 199 32.16 0.95 -29.18
CA LEU A 199 30.93 0.96 -29.96
C LEU A 199 30.71 2.27 -30.74
N LYS A 200 31.52 3.29 -30.51
CA LYS A 200 31.41 4.62 -31.15
C LYS A 200 31.57 4.55 -32.67
N ASP A 201 32.47 3.70 -33.15
CA ASP A 201 32.71 3.53 -34.59
C ASP A 201 31.59 2.74 -35.28
N ILE A 202 30.80 1.99 -34.51
CA ILE A 202 29.71 1.13 -35.01
C ILE A 202 28.38 1.89 -34.97
N PHE A 203 28.20 2.76 -33.99
CA PHE A 203 26.96 3.51 -33.80
C PHE A 203 27.24 4.97 -33.40
N ASP A 204 26.66 5.92 -34.14
CA ASP A 204 26.81 7.35 -33.89
C ASP A 204 25.99 7.79 -32.66
N PHE A 205 26.63 7.84 -31.49
CA PHE A 205 25.99 8.26 -30.24
C PHE A 205 26.90 9.18 -29.41
N GLN A 206 26.34 10.30 -28.95
CA GLN A 206 26.96 11.20 -27.98
C GLN A 206 26.29 11.05 -26.61
N PHE A 207 27.07 10.68 -25.58
CA PHE A 207 26.63 10.45 -24.20
C PHE A 207 27.16 11.53 -23.25
N HIS A 208 26.47 11.75 -22.14
CA HIS A 208 26.99 12.57 -21.06
C HIS A 208 28.10 11.80 -20.33
N ARG A 209 29.07 12.51 -19.73
CA ARG A 209 30.15 11.87 -18.97
C ARG A 209 29.55 11.22 -17.72
N GLN A 210 29.71 9.90 -17.61
CA GLN A 210 29.22 9.13 -16.47
C GLN A 210 29.94 9.57 -15.18
N SER A 211 29.18 9.74 -14.09
CA SER A 211 29.69 10.11 -12.78
C SER A 211 29.32 9.06 -11.73
N LEU A 212 30.14 8.93 -10.69
CA LEU A 212 29.87 7.98 -9.60
C LEU A 212 28.64 8.39 -8.77
N GLY A 213 28.45 9.71 -8.58
CA GLY A 213 27.41 10.28 -7.72
C GLY A 213 26.00 10.28 -8.32
N GLU A 214 25.87 10.15 -9.65
CA GLU A 214 24.57 10.21 -10.34
C GLU A 214 24.37 8.97 -11.24
N PRO A 215 24.19 7.77 -10.65
CA PRO A 215 23.92 6.56 -11.42
C PRO A 215 22.57 6.68 -12.12
N MET A 216 22.56 6.66 -13.46
CA MET A 216 21.35 6.71 -14.27
C MET A 216 21.50 5.97 -15.59
N ILE A 217 20.38 5.57 -16.20
CA ILE A 217 20.33 5.01 -17.55
C ILE A 217 19.75 6.07 -18.49
N GLU A 218 20.56 6.57 -19.42
CA GLU A 218 20.10 7.48 -20.46
C GLU A 218 19.22 6.74 -21.49
N GLN A 219 18.24 7.43 -22.07
CA GLN A 219 17.36 6.86 -23.10
C GLN A 219 18.16 6.29 -24.30
N LYS A 220 19.26 6.95 -24.67
CA LYS A 220 20.16 6.51 -25.75
C LYS A 220 20.82 5.16 -25.45
N MET A 221 21.09 4.82 -24.18
CA MET A 221 21.70 3.53 -23.82
C MET A 221 20.76 2.35 -24.12
N TYR A 222 19.44 2.53 -23.95
CA TYR A 222 18.47 1.53 -24.37
C TYR A 222 18.49 1.33 -25.89
N GLN A 223 18.65 2.41 -26.66
CA GLN A 223 18.76 2.34 -28.12
C GLN A 223 20.02 1.57 -28.55
N VAL A 224 21.16 1.82 -27.90
CA VAL A 224 22.40 1.05 -28.11
C VAL A 224 22.17 -0.44 -27.85
N ALA A 225 21.54 -0.79 -26.73
CA ALA A 225 21.25 -2.18 -26.39
C ALA A 225 20.35 -2.86 -27.43
N VAL A 226 19.33 -2.16 -27.95
CA VAL A 226 18.48 -2.66 -29.04
C VAL A 226 19.29 -2.86 -30.32
N SER A 227 20.13 -1.89 -30.71
CA SER A 227 20.97 -1.99 -31.90
C SER A 227 22.01 -3.12 -31.81
N LEU A 228 22.59 -3.35 -30.63
CA LEU A 228 23.47 -4.50 -30.37
C LEU A 228 22.73 -5.82 -30.63
N ILE A 229 21.54 -5.99 -30.05
CA ILE A 229 20.72 -7.20 -30.22
C ILE A 229 20.40 -7.46 -31.70
N GLN A 230 20.16 -6.40 -32.49
CA GLN A 230 19.95 -6.49 -33.94
C GLN A 230 21.23 -6.94 -34.67
N SER A 231 22.37 -6.37 -34.32
CA SER A 231 23.66 -6.67 -34.96
C SER A 231 24.18 -8.09 -34.71
N PHE A 232 23.81 -8.72 -33.59
CA PHE A 232 24.28 -10.08 -33.25
C PHE A 232 23.90 -11.13 -34.29
N ASP A 233 22.76 -10.97 -34.96
CA ASP A 233 22.36 -11.86 -36.06
C ASP A 233 23.32 -11.78 -37.27
N GLU A 234 23.85 -10.59 -37.57
CA GLU A 234 24.81 -10.39 -38.66
C GLU A 234 26.21 -10.87 -38.26
N LEU A 235 26.60 -10.63 -37.01
CA LEU A 235 27.88 -11.09 -36.46
C LEU A 235 27.99 -12.62 -36.47
N GLU A 236 26.90 -13.34 -36.15
CA GLU A 236 26.86 -14.81 -36.24
C GLU A 236 26.87 -15.34 -37.67
N LYS A 237 26.27 -14.61 -38.63
CA LYS A 237 26.38 -14.95 -40.06
C LYS A 237 27.80 -14.78 -40.59
N ARG A 238 28.52 -13.72 -40.19
CA ARG A 238 29.92 -13.47 -40.60
C ARG A 238 30.87 -14.53 -40.04
N SER A 239 30.67 -14.96 -38.79
CA SER A 239 31.51 -15.97 -38.13
C SER A 239 31.21 -17.42 -38.53
N SER A 240 30.07 -17.70 -39.17
CA SER A 240 29.72 -19.04 -39.69
C SER A 240 30.10 -19.28 -41.16
N GLY A 241 30.71 -18.27 -41.81
CA GLY A 241 31.07 -18.29 -43.24
C GLY A 241 32.11 -19.32 -43.70
N GLU A 242 32.78 -20.04 -42.78
CA GLU A 242 33.83 -21.01 -43.12
C GLU A 242 33.38 -22.49 -43.11
N LYS A 243 32.15 -22.82 -42.71
CA LYS A 243 31.62 -24.21 -42.78
C LYS A 243 30.30 -24.28 -43.54
N LYS A 244 30.36 -24.06 -44.86
CA LYS A 244 29.29 -24.45 -45.79
C LYS A 244 29.22 -25.98 -45.84
N ASN A 245 28.36 -26.61 -45.02
CA ASN A 245 27.70 -27.90 -45.31
C ASN A 245 26.83 -28.41 -44.14
N PHE A 246 25.85 -27.63 -43.64
CA PHE A 246 24.75 -28.21 -42.86
C PHE A 246 23.44 -27.41 -43.07
N ARG A 247 22.42 -28.05 -43.67
CA ARG A 247 21.04 -27.54 -43.81
C ARG A 247 20.24 -27.68 -42.50
N GLY A 248 20.82 -27.28 -41.37
CA GLY A 248 20.13 -27.17 -40.08
C GLY A 248 19.82 -25.71 -39.76
N ALA A 249 18.68 -25.42 -39.12
CA ALA A 249 18.37 -24.07 -38.65
C ALA A 249 19.53 -23.54 -37.78
N LEU A 250 20.09 -22.37 -38.10
CA LEU A 250 21.17 -21.75 -37.32
C LEU A 250 20.71 -21.58 -35.87
N GLU A 251 21.32 -22.30 -34.92
CA GLU A 251 21.13 -22.04 -33.50
C GLU A 251 21.71 -20.66 -33.17
N ARG A 252 20.83 -19.74 -32.78
CA ARG A 252 21.19 -18.35 -32.42
C ARG A 252 21.55 -18.29 -30.95
N GLY A 253 22.67 -17.65 -30.60
CA GLY A 253 23.06 -17.51 -29.20
C GLY A 253 22.08 -16.64 -28.39
N SER A 254 21.79 -17.03 -27.15
CA SER A 254 20.90 -16.26 -26.28
C SER A 254 21.57 -15.02 -25.71
N VAL A 255 20.78 -13.96 -25.51
CA VAL A 255 21.23 -12.67 -24.97
C VAL A 255 20.71 -12.49 -23.54
N LEU A 256 21.59 -12.15 -22.61
CA LEU A 256 21.24 -11.80 -21.23
C LEU A 256 21.53 -10.33 -20.98
N VAL A 257 20.51 -9.55 -20.62
CA VAL A 257 20.60 -8.12 -20.37
C VAL A 257 20.44 -7.86 -18.87
N PHE A 258 21.44 -7.25 -18.23
CA PHE A 258 21.38 -6.86 -16.82
C PHE A 258 20.84 -5.43 -16.65
N LEU A 259 19.70 -5.31 -15.97
CA LEU A 259 19.01 -4.07 -15.65
C LEU A 259 18.80 -3.96 -14.14
N PRO A 260 18.75 -2.74 -13.56
CA PRO A 260 18.76 -2.57 -12.11
C PRO A 260 17.40 -2.87 -11.45
N GLY A 261 16.29 -2.90 -12.18
CA GLY A 261 14.97 -3.14 -11.59
C GLY A 261 13.83 -3.34 -12.60
N LEU A 262 12.62 -3.52 -12.06
CA LEU A 262 11.44 -3.84 -12.86
C LEU A 262 10.99 -2.70 -13.77
N GLY A 263 11.14 -1.44 -13.34
CA GLY A 263 10.80 -0.27 -14.18
C GLY A 263 11.66 -0.22 -15.43
N GLU A 264 12.96 -0.47 -15.28
CA GLU A 264 13.93 -0.49 -16.36
C GLU A 264 13.73 -1.71 -17.28
N ILE A 265 13.39 -2.88 -16.70
CA ILE A 265 12.96 -4.08 -17.47
C ILE A 265 11.73 -3.77 -18.33
N ARG A 266 10.71 -3.09 -17.75
CA ARG A 266 9.49 -2.71 -18.49
C ARG A 266 9.80 -1.74 -19.64
N TYR A 267 10.65 -0.76 -19.40
CA TYR A 267 11.06 0.21 -20.42
C TYR A 267 11.81 -0.49 -21.57
N MET A 268 12.81 -1.33 -21.26
CA MET A 268 13.54 -2.09 -22.26
C MET A 268 12.63 -3.05 -23.04
N HIS A 269 11.69 -3.71 -22.36
CA HIS A 269 10.69 -4.56 -23.01
C HIS A 269 9.84 -3.79 -24.02
N SER A 270 9.40 -2.56 -23.70
CA SER A 270 8.66 -1.72 -24.65
C SER A 270 9.51 -1.36 -25.88
N CYS A 271 10.77 -0.98 -25.68
CA CYS A 271 11.71 -0.67 -26.77
C CYS A 271 11.95 -1.85 -27.73
N LEU A 272 11.91 -3.08 -27.21
CA LEU A 272 12.05 -4.32 -28.00
C LEU A 272 10.74 -4.74 -28.68
N SER A 273 9.59 -4.44 -28.07
CA SER A 273 8.27 -4.85 -28.58
C SER A 273 7.86 -4.03 -29.82
N ASP A 274 8.21 -2.74 -29.85
CA ASP A 274 7.83 -1.83 -30.94
C ASP A 274 8.52 -2.14 -32.28
N LYS A 275 9.51 -3.06 -32.30
CA LYS A 275 10.34 -3.37 -33.48
C LYS A 275 10.21 -4.80 -34.01
N TYR A 276 9.15 -5.55 -33.65
CA TYR A 276 8.85 -6.96 -34.03
C TYR A 276 9.82 -7.60 -35.05
N GLN A 277 10.95 -8.09 -34.53
CA GLN A 277 11.84 -9.04 -35.20
C GLN A 277 11.70 -10.41 -34.52
N ARG A 278 12.37 -11.45 -35.06
CA ARG A 278 12.35 -12.85 -34.58
C ARG A 278 12.98 -13.01 -33.17
N TRP A 279 12.44 -12.36 -32.14
CA TRP A 279 12.93 -12.36 -30.77
C TRP A 279 11.89 -12.89 -29.77
N GLN A 280 12.34 -13.65 -28.80
CA GLN A 280 11.55 -14.09 -27.65
C GLN A 280 12.09 -13.40 -26.40
N VAL A 281 11.37 -12.40 -25.90
CA VAL A 281 11.79 -11.56 -24.76
C VAL A 281 11.19 -12.11 -23.47
N TYR A 282 12.04 -12.45 -22.50
CA TYR A 282 11.63 -12.99 -21.20
C TYR A 282 12.12 -12.09 -20.06
N PRO A 283 11.23 -11.51 -19.24
CA PRO A 283 11.62 -10.81 -18.04
C PRO A 283 11.98 -11.81 -16.92
N LEU A 284 13.12 -11.59 -16.26
CA LEU A 284 13.61 -12.37 -15.13
C LEU A 284 13.84 -11.46 -13.92
N HIS A 285 12.86 -11.41 -13.03
CA HIS A 285 12.87 -10.58 -11.83
C HIS A 285 12.41 -11.39 -10.62
N ALA A 286 12.85 -11.05 -9.40
CA ALA A 286 12.45 -11.76 -8.18
C ALA A 286 10.93 -11.78 -7.94
N CYS A 287 10.21 -10.77 -8.45
CA CYS A 287 8.74 -10.71 -8.41
C CYS A 287 8.05 -11.45 -9.57
N ALA A 288 8.77 -11.99 -10.55
CA ALA A 288 8.19 -12.79 -11.62
C ALA A 288 7.74 -14.16 -11.07
N THR A 289 6.68 -14.72 -11.64
CA THR A 289 6.14 -16.02 -11.23
C THR A 289 7.12 -17.15 -11.52
N LEU A 290 7.05 -18.26 -10.76
CA LEU A 290 7.89 -19.44 -11.00
C LEU A 290 7.74 -19.97 -12.43
N GLU A 291 6.53 -19.91 -13.00
CA GLU A 291 6.26 -20.27 -14.39
C GLU A 291 7.01 -19.36 -15.38
N GLU A 292 7.00 -18.05 -15.16
CA GLU A 292 7.74 -17.08 -15.98
C GLU A 292 9.25 -17.27 -15.87
N GLN A 293 9.75 -17.52 -14.66
CA GLN A 293 11.17 -17.84 -14.44
C GLN A 293 11.55 -19.17 -15.10
N SER A 294 10.66 -20.16 -15.07
CA SER A 294 10.87 -21.49 -15.67
C SER A 294 10.94 -21.44 -17.20
N LYS A 295 10.17 -20.54 -17.83
CA LYS A 295 10.20 -20.35 -19.29
C LYS A 295 11.57 -19.93 -19.82
N VAL A 296 12.41 -19.28 -18.99
CA VAL A 296 13.77 -18.88 -19.36
C VAL A 296 14.64 -20.11 -19.70
N PHE A 297 14.40 -21.24 -19.05
CA PHE A 297 15.14 -22.50 -19.26
C PHE A 297 14.59 -23.34 -20.43
N SER A 298 13.45 -22.97 -21.01
CA SER A 298 12.91 -23.69 -22.16
C SER A 298 13.79 -23.51 -23.40
N PRO A 299 13.90 -24.53 -24.27
CA PRO A 299 14.65 -24.42 -25.52
C PRO A 299 14.05 -23.33 -26.43
N THR A 300 14.91 -22.64 -27.17
CA THR A 300 14.50 -21.59 -28.12
C THR A 300 13.70 -22.15 -29.28
N VAL A 301 12.67 -21.42 -29.72
CA VAL A 301 11.96 -21.77 -30.95
C VAL A 301 12.92 -21.59 -32.15
N PRO A 302 13.03 -22.57 -33.07
CA PRO A 302 13.92 -22.48 -34.22
C PRO A 302 13.71 -21.18 -35.02
N GLY A 303 14.81 -20.48 -35.31
CA GLY A 303 14.79 -19.22 -36.05
C GLY A 303 14.53 -17.95 -35.21
N TYR A 304 14.20 -18.08 -33.92
CA TYR A 304 14.08 -16.97 -32.98
C TYR A 304 15.33 -16.85 -32.08
N ARG A 305 15.64 -15.62 -31.66
CA ARG A 305 16.67 -15.34 -30.63
C ARG A 305 16.00 -15.13 -29.27
N LYS A 306 16.48 -15.80 -28.24
CA LYS A 306 16.03 -15.58 -26.85
C LYS A 306 16.77 -14.38 -26.25
N VAL A 307 16.00 -13.46 -25.69
CA VAL A 307 16.49 -12.25 -25.00
C VAL A 307 15.94 -12.26 -23.58
N ILE A 308 16.81 -12.29 -22.59
CA ILE A 308 16.45 -12.38 -21.18
C ILE A 308 16.76 -11.04 -20.52
N LEU A 309 15.74 -10.37 -19.98
CA LEU A 309 15.89 -9.09 -19.28
C LEU A 309 15.91 -9.37 -17.77
N ALA A 310 17.08 -9.30 -17.15
CA ALA A 310 17.29 -9.77 -15.78
C ALA A 310 17.84 -8.68 -14.83
N THR A 311 17.58 -8.88 -13.54
CA THR A 311 18.30 -8.19 -12.44
C THR A 311 19.51 -9.04 -11.99
N ASN A 312 20.15 -8.67 -10.87
CA ASN A 312 21.17 -9.48 -10.19
C ASN A 312 20.71 -10.92 -9.81
N VAL A 313 19.42 -11.26 -9.96
CA VAL A 313 18.91 -12.63 -9.86
C VAL A 313 19.67 -13.59 -10.78
N ALA A 314 20.06 -13.16 -11.98
CA ALA A 314 20.82 -13.98 -12.93
C ALA A 314 22.33 -14.03 -12.66
N GLU A 315 22.84 -13.25 -11.70
CA GLU A 315 24.27 -13.09 -11.46
C GLU A 315 24.94 -14.29 -10.81
N SER A 316 24.24 -14.96 -9.88
CA SER A 316 24.76 -16.09 -9.09
C SER A 316 23.88 -17.33 -9.27
N SER A 317 22.58 -17.21 -9.00
CA SER A 317 21.70 -18.33 -8.64
C SER A 317 20.94 -18.99 -9.78
N VAL A 318 20.87 -18.35 -10.95
CA VAL A 318 20.20 -18.91 -12.12
C VAL A 318 21.21 -19.13 -13.23
N THR A 319 21.34 -20.37 -13.67
CA THR A 319 22.30 -20.77 -14.70
C THR A 319 21.56 -21.11 -15.98
N VAL A 320 21.50 -20.14 -16.90
CA VAL A 320 20.95 -20.36 -18.24
C VAL A 320 22.08 -20.87 -19.13
N PRO A 321 21.99 -22.11 -19.65
CA PRO A 321 23.14 -22.77 -20.30
C PRO A 321 23.49 -22.19 -21.68
N ASP A 322 22.53 -21.60 -22.40
CA ASP A 322 22.64 -21.16 -23.80
C ASP A 322 23.03 -19.68 -23.99
N VAL A 323 23.47 -18.99 -22.92
CA VAL A 323 23.87 -17.57 -22.99
C VAL A 323 25.21 -17.42 -23.69
N LYS A 324 25.23 -16.62 -24.76
CA LYS A 324 26.44 -16.29 -25.53
C LYS A 324 26.79 -14.80 -25.47
N TYR A 325 25.78 -13.95 -25.33
CA TYR A 325 25.93 -12.49 -25.27
C TYR A 325 25.41 -11.95 -23.94
N VAL A 326 26.21 -11.13 -23.26
CA VAL A 326 25.82 -10.38 -22.07
C VAL A 326 25.85 -8.89 -22.41
N ILE A 327 24.76 -8.19 -22.10
CA ILE A 327 24.70 -6.72 -22.13
C ILE A 327 24.55 -6.25 -20.69
N ASP A 328 25.54 -5.55 -20.17
CA ASP A 328 25.59 -5.11 -18.79
C ASP A 328 25.51 -3.58 -18.71
N PHE A 329 24.44 -3.07 -18.10
CA PHE A 329 24.32 -1.64 -17.78
C PHE A 329 25.20 -1.23 -16.58
N CYS A 330 25.85 -2.20 -15.91
CA CYS A 330 26.73 -2.00 -14.75
C CYS A 330 26.06 -1.29 -13.57
N LEU A 331 24.73 -1.35 -13.49
CA LEU A 331 23.94 -0.78 -12.41
C LEU A 331 23.24 -1.89 -11.61
N THR A 332 22.92 -1.58 -10.36
CA THR A 332 22.19 -2.44 -9.43
C THR A 332 21.42 -1.58 -8.41
N LYS A 333 20.39 -2.13 -7.78
CA LYS A 333 19.70 -1.48 -6.66
C LYS A 333 20.17 -2.12 -5.35
N ILE A 334 20.60 -1.30 -4.39
CA ILE A 334 21.08 -1.72 -3.07
C ILE A 334 20.22 -1.04 -2.01
N LEU A 335 19.91 -1.78 -0.95
CA LEU A 335 19.17 -1.27 0.19
C LEU A 335 20.15 -0.57 1.13
N PHE A 336 19.88 0.69 1.47
CA PHE A 336 20.62 1.46 2.45
C PHE A 336 19.72 1.83 3.61
N CYS A 337 20.25 1.81 4.81
CA CYS A 337 19.61 2.40 5.97
C CYS A 337 20.03 3.86 6.10
N ASP A 338 19.05 4.76 6.24
CA ASP A 338 19.33 6.17 6.47
C ASP A 338 19.99 6.36 7.84
N LYS A 339 21.13 7.07 7.87
CA LYS A 339 21.91 7.25 9.10
C LYS A 339 21.23 8.15 10.13
N GLU A 340 20.17 8.86 9.78
CA GLU A 340 19.44 9.69 10.72
C GLU A 340 18.17 8.97 11.19
N THR A 341 17.32 8.52 10.26
CA THR A 341 16.01 7.94 10.57
C THR A 341 16.00 6.42 10.75
N ASN A 342 17.08 5.73 10.33
CA ASN A 342 17.13 4.27 10.21
C ASN A 342 16.03 3.68 9.30
N TYR A 343 15.45 4.50 8.43
CA TYR A 343 14.51 4.04 7.41
C TYR A 343 15.26 3.45 6.21
N GLN A 344 14.68 2.43 5.61
CA GLN A 344 15.28 1.77 4.46
C GLN A 344 15.08 2.61 3.18
N SER A 345 16.10 2.65 2.33
CA SER A 345 16.15 3.38 1.08
C SER A 345 16.73 2.48 -0.01
N LEU A 346 15.92 2.13 -1.01
CA LEU A 346 16.42 1.38 -2.16
C LEU A 346 17.05 2.34 -3.17
N ARG A 347 18.38 2.37 -3.24
CA ARG A 347 19.14 3.31 -4.08
C ARG A 347 19.70 2.61 -5.31
N LEU A 348 19.70 3.33 -6.44
CA LEU A 348 20.38 2.91 -7.65
C LEU A 348 21.88 3.19 -7.47
N CYS A 349 22.72 2.20 -7.74
CA CYS A 349 24.17 2.28 -7.59
C CYS A 349 24.89 1.60 -8.76
N TRP A 350 26.15 1.98 -8.98
CA TRP A 350 27.05 1.24 -9.84
C TRP A 350 27.40 -0.11 -9.21
N ALA A 351 27.30 -1.19 -10.00
CA ALA A 351 27.69 -2.52 -9.56
C ALA A 351 29.22 -2.63 -9.52
N SER A 352 29.77 -3.35 -8.53
CA SER A 352 31.22 -3.49 -8.40
C SER A 352 31.84 -4.28 -9.58
N LYS A 353 33.15 -4.12 -9.78
CA LYS A 353 33.90 -4.91 -10.77
C LYS A 353 33.71 -6.41 -10.54
N THR A 354 33.72 -6.83 -9.28
CA THR A 354 33.42 -8.22 -8.89
C THR A 354 32.06 -8.68 -9.41
N ASN A 355 30.98 -7.93 -9.16
CA ASN A 355 29.64 -8.28 -9.65
C ASN A 355 29.60 -8.34 -11.18
N CYS A 356 30.13 -7.31 -11.84
CA CYS A 356 30.10 -7.24 -13.29
C CYS A 356 30.98 -8.33 -13.96
N ASN A 357 32.02 -8.80 -13.28
CA ASN A 357 32.82 -9.95 -13.72
C ASN A 357 32.05 -11.28 -13.57
N GLN A 358 31.20 -11.42 -12.56
CA GLN A 358 30.28 -12.56 -12.45
C GLN A 358 29.25 -12.55 -13.59
N ARG A 359 28.71 -11.37 -13.93
CA ARG A 359 27.81 -11.17 -15.08
C ARG A 359 28.49 -11.58 -16.39
N LYS A 360 29.73 -11.13 -16.63
CA LYS A 360 30.58 -11.55 -17.76
C LYS A 360 30.71 -13.07 -17.84
N GLY A 361 30.99 -13.73 -16.72
CA GLY A 361 31.15 -15.19 -16.63
C GLY A 361 29.93 -15.99 -17.08
N ARG A 362 28.74 -15.37 -17.22
CA ARG A 362 27.53 -16.02 -17.73
C ARG A 362 27.61 -16.36 -19.23
N ALA A 363 28.40 -15.61 -20.01
CA ALA A 363 28.58 -15.86 -21.44
C ALA A 363 29.64 -16.95 -21.76
N GLY A 364 30.55 -17.25 -20.83
CA GLY A 364 31.72 -18.13 -21.06
C GLY A 364 31.52 -19.59 -20.63
N ARG A 365 30.28 -20.07 -20.54
CA ARG A 365 29.96 -21.38 -19.93
C ARG A 365 30.02 -22.55 -20.92
N VAL A 366 29.47 -22.36 -22.12
CA VAL A 366 29.32 -23.42 -23.13
C VAL A 366 30.17 -23.19 -24.37
N SER A 367 30.52 -21.94 -24.66
CA SER A 367 31.28 -21.55 -25.85
C SER A 367 31.99 -20.20 -25.62
N LYS A 368 32.74 -19.73 -26.62
CA LYS A 368 33.30 -18.37 -26.64
C LYS A 368 32.16 -17.35 -26.53
N GLY A 369 32.23 -16.49 -25.52
CA GLY A 369 31.18 -15.52 -25.20
C GLY A 369 31.61 -14.06 -25.45
N TYR A 370 30.64 -13.15 -25.37
CA TYR A 370 30.86 -11.70 -25.52
C TYR A 370 30.13 -10.93 -24.43
N CYS A 371 30.78 -9.93 -23.84
CA CYS A 371 30.22 -9.05 -22.81
C CYS A 371 30.34 -7.59 -23.24
N TYR A 372 29.21 -6.90 -23.31
CA TYR A 372 29.11 -5.49 -23.67
C TYR A 372 28.74 -4.68 -22.44
N ARG A 373 29.67 -3.88 -21.93
CA ARG A 373 29.47 -3.01 -20.79
C ARG A 373 29.08 -1.62 -21.27
N LEU A 374 27.92 -1.13 -20.87
CA LEU A 374 27.41 0.18 -21.30
C LEU A 374 27.98 1.32 -20.44
N ILE A 375 29.30 1.32 -20.29
CA ILE A 375 30.12 2.35 -19.63
C ILE A 375 31.41 2.60 -20.42
N CYS A 376 32.05 3.75 -20.21
CA CYS A 376 33.35 4.06 -20.81
C CYS A 376 34.51 3.33 -20.10
N LYS A 377 35.61 3.06 -20.83
CA LYS A 377 36.80 2.37 -20.30
C LYS A 377 37.46 3.11 -19.15
N ASP A 378 37.64 4.42 -19.28
CA ASP A 378 38.24 5.25 -18.23
C ASP A 378 37.40 5.21 -16.95
N PHE A 379 36.07 5.29 -17.08
CA PHE A 379 35.15 5.19 -15.95
C PHE A 379 35.22 3.81 -15.27
N TRP A 380 35.32 2.74 -16.06
CA TRP A 380 35.53 1.39 -15.52
C TRP A 380 36.86 1.27 -14.77
N ALA A 381 37.96 1.81 -15.32
CA ALA A 381 39.27 1.73 -14.72
C ALA A 381 39.33 2.50 -13.39
N ASP A 382 38.91 3.76 -13.40
CA ASP A 382 39.21 4.72 -12.34
C ASP A 382 38.08 4.92 -11.32
N CYS A 383 36.82 4.67 -11.69
CA CYS A 383 35.66 5.03 -10.85
C CYS A 383 34.88 3.85 -10.27
N ILE A 384 34.73 2.74 -11.01
CA ILE A 384 33.93 1.59 -10.54
C ILE A 384 34.67 0.88 -9.38
N PRO A 385 34.01 0.68 -8.23
CA PRO A 385 34.65 0.03 -7.07
C PRO A 385 34.96 -1.43 -7.37
N GLU A 386 36.08 -1.92 -6.83
CA GLU A 386 36.51 -3.30 -7.03
C GLU A 386 35.52 -4.31 -6.40
N LYS A 387 35.00 -3.95 -5.23
CA LYS A 387 34.14 -4.78 -4.37
C LYS A 387 32.90 -4.01 -3.94
N SER A 388 31.84 -4.76 -3.65
CA SER A 388 30.64 -4.22 -3.02
C SER A 388 30.85 -4.15 -1.51
N GLU A 389 30.31 -3.12 -0.87
CA GLU A 389 30.30 -3.05 0.59
C GLU A 389 29.39 -4.15 1.18
N PRO A 390 29.78 -4.79 2.29
CA PRO A 390 28.96 -5.79 2.96
C PRO A 390 27.60 -5.25 3.40
N GLU A 391 26.54 -6.05 3.25
CA GLU A 391 25.17 -5.65 3.58
C GLU A 391 25.00 -5.28 5.06
N MET A 392 25.72 -5.98 5.95
CA MET A 392 25.69 -5.75 7.40
C MET A 392 26.05 -4.30 7.81
N LEU A 393 26.76 -3.56 6.97
CA LEU A 393 27.15 -2.17 7.27
C LEU A 393 26.00 -1.17 7.04
N HIS A 394 24.98 -1.55 6.26
CA HIS A 394 23.93 -0.61 5.82
C HIS A 394 22.51 -1.20 5.93
N CYS A 395 22.31 -2.37 6.55
CA CYS A 395 20.99 -2.96 6.78
C CYS A 395 20.49 -2.72 8.22
N PRO A 396 19.17 -2.79 8.48
CA PRO A 396 18.67 -2.75 9.86
C PRO A 396 19.10 -4.00 10.64
N LEU A 397 19.69 -3.80 11.82
CA LEU A 397 20.30 -4.88 12.61
C LEU A 397 19.35 -5.53 13.62
N GLY A 398 18.06 -5.13 13.67
CA GLY A 398 17.13 -5.49 14.74
C GLY A 398 16.98 -7.01 14.94
N ALA A 399 16.75 -7.77 13.87
CA ALA A 399 16.65 -9.22 13.95
C ALA A 399 17.96 -9.90 14.36
N THR A 400 19.11 -9.33 13.95
CA THR A 400 20.44 -9.83 14.31
C THR A 400 20.74 -9.58 15.80
N VAL A 401 20.40 -8.40 16.32
CA VAL A 401 20.55 -8.08 17.75
C VAL A 401 19.67 -9.00 18.62
N LEU A 402 18.41 -9.27 18.23
CA LEU A 402 17.56 -10.21 18.99
C LEU A 402 18.11 -11.64 18.99
N LYS A 403 18.63 -12.12 17.84
CA LYS A 403 19.29 -13.44 17.77
C LYS A 403 20.56 -13.49 18.63
N LEU A 404 21.34 -12.40 18.69
CA LEU A 404 22.50 -12.27 19.58
C LEU A 404 22.10 -12.34 21.06
N LYS A 405 21.06 -11.61 21.46
CA LYS A 405 20.54 -11.68 22.84
C LYS A 405 20.04 -13.08 23.18
N LYS A 406 19.39 -13.78 22.24
CA LYS A 406 19.01 -15.19 22.42
C LYS A 406 20.21 -16.13 22.58
N LEU A 407 21.30 -15.90 21.85
CA LEU A 407 22.54 -16.68 21.98
C LEU A 407 23.15 -16.55 23.38
N ASP A 408 23.01 -15.38 24.01
CA ASP A 408 23.52 -15.08 25.36
C ASP A 408 25.04 -15.25 25.46
N MET A 409 25.77 -14.49 24.64
CA MET A 409 27.24 -14.54 24.54
C MET A 409 27.91 -13.20 24.90
N GLY A 410 27.19 -12.32 25.60
CA GLY A 410 27.63 -10.97 25.96
C GLY A 410 26.88 -9.86 25.22
N GLU A 411 27.36 -8.63 25.41
CA GLU A 411 26.75 -7.41 24.88
C GLU A 411 26.75 -7.39 23.33
N PRO A 412 25.63 -6.99 22.67
CA PRO A 412 25.55 -6.93 21.21
C PRO A 412 26.66 -6.10 20.57
N LYS A 413 26.98 -4.94 21.15
CA LYS A 413 28.02 -4.02 20.66
C LYS A 413 29.40 -4.68 20.64
N ALA A 414 29.79 -5.33 21.74
CA ALA A 414 31.07 -6.03 21.86
C ALA A 414 31.17 -7.22 20.89
N LEU A 415 30.08 -7.97 20.69
CA LEU A 415 30.07 -9.12 19.78
C LEU A 415 30.15 -8.70 18.31
N LEU A 416 29.34 -7.73 17.90
CA LEU A 416 29.32 -7.22 16.52
C LEU A 416 30.62 -6.50 16.15
N ALA A 417 31.32 -5.89 17.12
CA ALA A 417 32.65 -5.34 16.91
C ALA A 417 33.67 -6.41 16.45
N THR A 418 33.40 -7.70 16.72
CA THR A 418 34.24 -8.80 16.27
C THR A 418 33.78 -9.41 14.94
N ALA A 419 32.73 -8.91 14.27
CA ALA A 419 32.29 -9.40 12.97
C ALA A 419 33.36 -9.19 11.88
N LEU A 420 33.21 -9.87 10.74
CA LEU A 420 34.15 -9.76 9.60
C LEU A 420 34.27 -8.31 9.10
N SER A 421 33.13 -7.61 9.04
CA SER A 421 33.08 -6.16 8.85
C SER A 421 32.11 -5.60 9.87
N PRO A 422 32.62 -4.99 10.97
CA PRO A 422 31.77 -4.56 12.07
C PRO A 422 30.90 -3.36 11.67
N PRO A 423 29.58 -3.39 11.98
CA PRO A 423 28.71 -2.23 11.78
C PRO A 423 29.12 -1.08 12.72
N SER A 424 28.67 0.13 12.42
CA SER A 424 29.02 1.29 13.26
C SER A 424 28.37 1.18 14.63
N ALA A 425 29.08 1.63 15.67
CA ALA A 425 28.56 1.61 17.04
C ALA A 425 27.23 2.37 17.17
N GLY A 426 27.11 3.53 16.50
CA GLY A 426 25.89 4.32 16.50
C GLY A 426 24.70 3.62 15.85
N ASP A 427 24.91 2.78 14.83
CA ASP A 427 23.82 1.99 14.22
C ASP A 427 23.32 0.89 15.15
N ILE A 428 24.24 0.24 15.88
CA ILE A 428 23.89 -0.77 16.89
C ILE A 428 23.10 -0.12 18.03
N GLU A 429 23.58 1.01 18.57
CA GLU A 429 22.93 1.71 19.68
C GLU A 429 21.51 2.17 19.31
N ARG A 430 21.34 2.77 18.13
CA ARG A 430 20.01 3.15 17.63
C ARG A 430 19.09 1.95 17.40
N THR A 431 19.63 0.84 16.89
CA THR A 431 18.87 -0.40 16.75
C THR A 431 18.38 -0.91 18.10
N ILE A 432 19.20 -0.83 19.15
CA ILE A 432 18.82 -1.23 20.51
C ILE A 432 17.72 -0.33 21.05
N LEU A 433 17.80 0.99 20.84
CA LEU A 433 16.72 1.92 21.19
C LEU A 433 15.42 1.58 20.46
N GLN A 434 15.46 1.30 19.16
CA GLN A 434 14.28 0.87 18.40
C GLN A 434 13.68 -0.43 18.92
N LEU A 435 14.51 -1.40 19.32
CA LEU A 435 14.04 -2.66 19.91
C LEU A 435 13.40 -2.45 21.29
N LYS A 436 13.87 -1.46 22.07
CA LYS A 436 13.22 -1.02 23.31
C LYS A 436 11.88 -0.35 23.03
N GLU A 437 11.81 0.55 22.04
CA GLU A 437 10.56 1.23 21.64
C GLU A 437 9.52 0.24 21.12
N LEU A 438 9.96 -0.77 20.37
CA LEU A 438 9.10 -1.85 19.91
C LEU A 438 8.55 -2.68 21.08
N GLY A 439 9.27 -2.74 22.21
CA GLY A 439 8.97 -3.58 23.37
C GLY A 439 9.64 -4.95 23.34
N ALA A 440 10.63 -5.17 22.46
CA ALA A 440 11.36 -6.42 22.31
C ALA A 440 12.52 -6.56 23.32
N LEU A 441 13.07 -5.43 23.79
CA LEU A 441 14.08 -5.36 24.85
C LEU A 441 13.57 -4.49 26.01
N THR A 442 13.99 -4.82 27.23
CA THR A 442 13.77 -3.96 28.41
C THR A 442 14.70 -2.75 28.38
N THR A 443 14.34 -1.70 29.13
CA THR A 443 15.20 -0.51 29.34
C THR A 443 16.35 -0.77 30.31
N CYS A 444 16.21 -1.78 31.18
CA CYS A 444 17.18 -2.13 32.21
C CYS A 444 17.87 -3.48 31.92
N VAL A 445 19.10 -3.63 32.42
CA VAL A 445 19.83 -4.90 32.49
C VAL A 445 20.14 -5.18 33.96
N HIS A 446 19.76 -6.35 34.48
CA HIS A 446 19.98 -6.69 35.89
C HIS A 446 19.53 -5.59 36.86
N THR A 447 18.39 -4.95 36.58
CA THR A 447 17.76 -3.83 37.31
C THR A 447 18.36 -2.43 37.13
N GLU A 448 19.51 -2.28 36.45
CA GLU A 448 20.10 -0.96 36.16
C GLU A 448 19.70 -0.46 34.77
N GLU A 449 19.37 0.83 34.64
CA GLU A 449 19.09 1.47 33.35
C GLU A 449 20.37 1.47 32.50
N ASN A 450 20.30 0.88 31.31
CA ASN A 450 21.42 0.86 30.38
C ASN A 450 20.92 1.31 29.01
N LEU A 451 21.48 2.40 28.47
CA LEU A 451 21.05 2.92 27.16
C LEU A 451 21.40 1.96 26.01
N HIS A 452 22.54 1.27 26.12
CA HIS A 452 23.19 0.53 25.06
C HIS A 452 22.99 -0.99 25.12
N ASP A 453 22.23 -1.50 26.09
CA ASP A 453 21.81 -2.91 26.15
C ASP A 453 20.42 -3.06 26.82
N GLY A 454 19.84 -4.26 26.78
CA GLY A 454 18.55 -4.61 27.42
C GLY A 454 18.32 -6.12 27.48
N GLU A 455 17.47 -6.59 28.38
CA GLU A 455 17.07 -8.01 28.47
C GLU A 455 15.96 -8.33 27.48
N LEU A 456 15.89 -9.59 27.04
CA LEU A 456 14.88 -10.04 26.08
C LEU A 456 13.51 -10.13 26.76
N THR A 457 12.51 -9.41 26.24
CA THR A 457 11.13 -9.53 26.75
C THR A 457 10.45 -10.80 26.23
N PHE A 458 9.28 -11.17 26.76
CA PHE A 458 8.48 -12.25 26.20
C PHE A 458 8.09 -11.97 24.73
N LEU A 459 7.76 -10.72 24.41
CA LEU A 459 7.54 -10.28 23.03
C LEU A 459 8.81 -10.50 22.19
N GLY A 460 9.98 -10.03 22.63
CA GLY A 460 11.26 -10.23 21.93
C GLY A 460 11.59 -11.71 21.69
N THR A 461 11.25 -12.58 22.64
CA THR A 461 11.42 -14.03 22.53
C THR A 461 10.55 -14.62 21.41
N ILE A 462 9.29 -14.19 21.30
CA ILE A 462 8.40 -14.59 20.21
C ILE A 462 8.94 -14.08 18.86
N LEU A 463 9.29 -12.80 18.78
CA LEU A 463 9.80 -12.17 17.55
C LEU A 463 11.03 -12.91 16.99
N THR A 464 11.92 -13.37 17.86
CA THR A 464 13.13 -14.11 17.47
C THR A 464 12.83 -15.47 16.81
N GLN A 465 11.64 -16.06 17.06
CA GLN A 465 11.25 -17.36 16.50
C GLN A 465 10.40 -17.25 15.22
N LEU A 466 9.85 -16.07 14.94
CA LEU A 466 9.04 -15.81 13.75
C LEU A 466 9.94 -15.38 12.58
N PRO A 467 9.74 -15.95 11.37
CA PRO A 467 10.52 -15.58 10.19
C PRO A 467 9.92 -14.33 9.52
N LEU A 468 9.71 -13.26 10.28
CA LEU A 468 9.01 -12.05 9.87
C LEU A 468 9.80 -10.80 10.25
N ASP A 469 9.42 -9.67 9.64
CA ASP A 469 9.78 -8.35 10.19
C ASP A 469 9.24 -8.19 11.62
N LEU A 470 9.95 -7.42 12.43
CA LEU A 470 9.67 -7.27 13.85
C LEU A 470 8.29 -6.66 14.13
N HIS A 471 7.84 -5.69 13.32
CA HIS A 471 6.51 -5.09 13.48
C HIS A 471 5.40 -6.06 13.07
N LEU A 472 5.62 -6.89 12.04
CA LEU A 472 4.69 -7.95 11.64
C LEU A 472 4.58 -9.04 12.73
N GLY A 473 5.67 -9.35 13.42
CA GLY A 473 5.61 -10.21 14.59
C GLY A 473 4.82 -9.58 15.74
N LYS A 474 5.00 -8.27 16.00
CA LYS A 474 4.21 -7.52 17.00
C LYS A 474 2.72 -7.49 16.63
N LEU A 475 2.39 -7.36 15.35
CA LEU A 475 1.01 -7.44 14.83
C LEU A 475 0.34 -8.76 15.21
N ILE A 476 1.04 -9.89 15.05
CA ILE A 476 0.51 -11.22 15.42
C ILE A 476 0.24 -11.30 16.93
N VAL A 477 1.17 -10.81 17.74
CA VAL A 477 1.05 -10.84 19.20
C VAL A 477 -0.10 -9.94 19.69
N LEU A 478 -0.22 -8.73 19.17
CA LEU A 478 -1.37 -7.85 19.43
C LEU A 478 -2.68 -8.47 18.92
N GLY A 479 -2.64 -9.15 17.77
CA GLY A 479 -3.76 -9.92 17.25
C GLY A 479 -4.23 -11.00 18.23
N HIS A 480 -3.32 -11.67 18.92
CA HIS A 480 -3.67 -12.58 20.01
C HIS A 480 -4.30 -11.84 21.20
N ILE A 481 -3.71 -10.74 21.66
CA ILE A 481 -4.20 -9.96 22.81
C ILE A 481 -5.64 -9.47 22.59
N PHE A 482 -5.95 -8.95 21.41
CA PHE A 482 -7.25 -8.37 21.08
C PHE A 482 -8.24 -9.37 20.44
N GLY A 483 -7.88 -10.65 20.33
CA GLY A 483 -8.77 -11.70 19.79
C GLY A 483 -9.01 -11.61 18.26
N CYS A 484 -8.04 -11.14 17.49
CA CYS A 484 -8.04 -11.09 16.01
C CYS A 484 -6.80 -11.76 15.39
N LEU A 485 -6.35 -12.86 16.01
CA LEU A 485 -5.13 -13.57 15.64
C LEU A 485 -5.15 -14.08 14.18
N GLU A 486 -6.28 -14.61 13.72
CA GLU A 486 -6.38 -15.13 12.35
C GLU A 486 -6.16 -14.03 11.31
N GLU A 487 -6.83 -12.89 11.50
CA GLU A 487 -6.70 -11.72 10.64
C GLU A 487 -5.25 -11.25 10.58
N CYS A 488 -4.60 -11.12 11.74
CA CYS A 488 -3.23 -10.66 11.85
C CYS A 488 -2.22 -11.64 11.24
N LEU A 489 -2.44 -12.95 11.35
CA LEU A 489 -1.61 -13.97 10.70
C LEU A 489 -1.69 -13.87 9.17
N ILE A 490 -2.89 -13.65 8.62
CA ILE A 490 -3.09 -13.48 7.17
C ILE A 490 -2.39 -12.21 6.68
N ILE A 491 -2.59 -11.09 7.39
CA ILE A 491 -1.97 -9.79 7.05
C ILE A 491 -0.44 -9.90 7.12
N ALA A 492 0.11 -10.45 8.21
CA ALA A 492 1.55 -10.63 8.38
C ALA A 492 2.16 -11.54 7.30
N ALA A 493 1.49 -12.65 6.95
CA ALA A 493 1.94 -13.53 5.88
C ALA A 493 1.96 -12.82 4.52
N ALA A 494 0.92 -12.05 4.20
CA ALA A 494 0.80 -11.34 2.94
C ALA A 494 1.84 -10.22 2.78
N LEU A 495 2.06 -9.43 3.83
CA LEU A 495 3.02 -8.33 3.81
C LEU A 495 4.47 -8.84 3.77
N SER A 496 4.78 -9.95 4.45
CA SER A 496 6.11 -10.57 4.43
C SER A 496 6.54 -11.07 3.04
N LEU A 497 5.60 -11.63 2.26
CA LEU A 497 5.88 -12.19 0.92
C LEU A 497 5.69 -11.17 -0.21
N ARG A 498 5.48 -9.89 0.14
CA ARG A 498 5.03 -8.78 -0.70
C ARG A 498 3.59 -8.98 -1.20
N ASN A 499 2.86 -7.87 -1.29
CA ASN A 499 1.43 -7.84 -1.64
C ASN A 499 1.10 -8.66 -2.92
N PHE A 500 0.06 -9.50 -2.85
CA PHE A 500 -0.37 -10.35 -3.96
C PHE A 500 -1.27 -9.63 -4.98
N PHE A 501 -1.65 -8.37 -4.74
CA PHE A 501 -2.34 -7.56 -5.74
C PHE A 501 -1.44 -7.33 -6.97
N ALA A 502 -1.94 -7.77 -8.12
CA ALA A 502 -1.30 -7.62 -9.41
C ALA A 502 -1.64 -6.25 -9.99
N VAL A 503 -0.65 -5.60 -10.62
CA VAL A 503 -0.88 -4.39 -11.41
C VAL A 503 -0.51 -4.66 -12.87
N PRO A 504 -1.47 -5.11 -13.70
CA PRO A 504 -1.22 -5.39 -15.12
C PRO A 504 -0.81 -4.13 -15.88
N PHE A 505 0.07 -4.30 -16.87
CA PHE A 505 0.79 -3.22 -17.59
C PHE A 505 -0.07 -2.08 -18.17
N LYS A 506 -1.36 -2.31 -18.45
CA LYS A 506 -2.29 -1.30 -19.00
C LYS A 506 -3.52 -1.02 -18.14
N LYS A 507 -3.63 -1.65 -16.95
CA LYS A 507 -4.87 -1.68 -16.15
C LYS A 507 -4.67 -1.18 -14.72
N HIS A 508 -3.91 -0.08 -14.57
CA HIS A 508 -3.61 0.49 -13.25
C HIS A 508 -4.86 1.00 -12.52
N VAL A 509 -5.77 1.65 -13.25
CA VAL A 509 -7.03 2.18 -12.70
C VAL A 509 -7.96 1.03 -12.27
N ASP A 510 -8.08 -0.02 -13.10
CA ASP A 510 -8.87 -1.21 -12.76
C ASP A 510 -8.31 -1.93 -11.53
N ALA A 511 -6.98 -2.10 -11.43
CA ALA A 511 -6.34 -2.74 -10.28
C ALA A 511 -6.60 -1.94 -8.99
N TYR A 512 -6.48 -0.61 -9.05
CA TYR A 512 -6.81 0.27 -7.92
C TYR A 512 -8.29 0.16 -7.52
N ARG A 513 -9.21 0.16 -8.50
CA ARG A 513 -10.65 -0.05 -8.26
C ARG A 513 -10.93 -1.38 -7.57
N LYS A 514 -10.27 -2.46 -7.98
CA LYS A 514 -10.40 -3.79 -7.34
C LYS A 514 -9.85 -3.79 -5.92
N LYS A 515 -8.71 -3.13 -5.66
CA LYS A 515 -8.16 -2.99 -4.30
C LYS A 515 -9.12 -2.20 -3.40
N MET A 516 -9.68 -1.09 -3.89
CA MET A 516 -10.72 -0.33 -3.17
C MET A 516 -11.97 -1.16 -2.89
N PHE A 517 -12.42 -1.97 -3.85
CA PHE A 517 -13.55 -2.88 -3.63
C PHE A 517 -13.30 -3.84 -2.46
N PHE A 518 -12.12 -4.44 -2.36
CA PHE A 518 -11.78 -5.31 -1.24
C PHE A 518 -11.58 -4.54 0.08
N ALA A 519 -11.15 -3.28 0.02
CA ALA A 519 -11.05 -2.42 1.21
C ALA A 519 -12.43 -2.08 1.79
N GLY A 520 -13.46 -1.98 0.95
CA GLY A 520 -14.78 -1.48 1.38
C GLY A 520 -14.66 -0.10 2.02
N ASN A 521 -15.44 0.15 3.07
CA ASN A 521 -15.36 1.42 3.82
C ASN A 521 -14.25 1.47 4.87
N SER A 522 -13.41 0.44 4.99
CA SER A 522 -12.35 0.41 6.00
C SER A 522 -11.21 1.39 5.73
N ARG A 523 -11.05 1.82 4.47
CA ARG A 523 -9.92 2.66 4.00
C ARG A 523 -8.55 2.12 4.48
N SER A 524 -8.42 0.79 4.57
CA SER A 524 -7.18 0.09 4.96
C SER A 524 -6.69 -0.89 3.89
N ASP A 525 -5.43 -0.74 3.47
CA ASP A 525 -4.76 -1.69 2.57
C ASP A 525 -4.66 -3.08 3.21
N CYS A 526 -4.36 -3.16 4.52
CA CYS A 526 -4.28 -4.42 5.27
C CYS A 526 -5.62 -5.17 5.27
N ILE A 527 -6.73 -4.45 5.45
CA ILE A 527 -8.07 -5.05 5.41
C ILE A 527 -8.44 -5.46 3.98
N ALA A 528 -8.02 -4.71 2.95
CA ALA A 528 -8.20 -5.11 1.56
C ALA A 528 -7.49 -6.44 1.25
N ILE A 529 -6.26 -6.62 1.73
CA ILE A 529 -5.49 -7.86 1.62
C ILE A 529 -6.24 -9.01 2.33
N LEU A 530 -6.67 -8.79 3.57
CA LEU A 530 -7.41 -9.78 4.36
C LEU A 530 -8.70 -10.23 3.64
N ASN A 531 -9.49 -9.27 3.14
CA ASN A 531 -10.76 -9.55 2.48
C ASN A 531 -10.56 -10.29 1.15
N ALA A 532 -9.55 -9.91 0.37
CA ALA A 532 -9.20 -10.63 -0.86
C ALA A 532 -8.77 -12.08 -0.57
N PHE A 533 -7.97 -12.31 0.47
CA PHE A 533 -7.56 -13.65 0.90
C PHE A 533 -8.77 -14.50 1.34
N ARG A 534 -9.66 -13.93 2.16
CA ARG A 534 -10.88 -14.60 2.60
C ARG A 534 -11.84 -14.92 1.46
N ALA A 535 -11.99 -14.01 0.50
CA ALA A 535 -12.80 -14.23 -0.68
C ALA A 535 -12.28 -15.42 -1.51
N TRP A 536 -10.96 -15.48 -1.73
CA TRP A 536 -10.32 -16.61 -2.41
C TRP A 536 -10.52 -17.93 -1.66
N GLN A 537 -10.27 -17.93 -0.34
CA GLN A 537 -10.42 -19.11 0.51
C GLN A 537 -11.87 -19.62 0.52
N ALA A 538 -12.85 -18.73 0.70
CA ALA A 538 -14.27 -19.08 0.70
C ALA A 538 -14.74 -19.64 -0.66
N CYS A 539 -14.22 -19.11 -1.77
CA CYS A 539 -14.48 -19.65 -3.10
C CYS A 539 -13.91 -21.06 -3.28
N LYS A 540 -12.74 -21.34 -2.70
CA LYS A 540 -12.11 -22.67 -2.70
C LYS A 540 -12.90 -23.67 -1.86
N GLU A 541 -13.31 -23.28 -0.65
CA GLU A 541 -14.11 -24.11 0.27
C GLU A 541 -15.49 -24.44 -0.30
N LYS A 542 -16.13 -23.50 -1.00
CA LYS A 542 -17.40 -23.71 -1.72
C LYS A 542 -17.25 -24.54 -3.01
N GLY A 543 -16.03 -24.96 -3.36
CA GLY A 543 -15.76 -25.75 -4.56
C GLY A 543 -15.89 -24.99 -5.88
N LYS A 544 -15.91 -23.65 -5.86
CA LYS A 544 -16.00 -22.81 -7.08
C LYS A 544 -14.66 -22.67 -7.83
N LEU A 545 -13.55 -23.01 -7.17
CA LEU A 545 -12.19 -22.92 -7.70
C LEU A 545 -11.50 -24.29 -7.62
N ARG A 546 -12.10 -25.32 -8.22
CA ARG A 546 -11.53 -26.67 -8.22
C ARG A 546 -10.49 -26.82 -9.32
N ASN A 547 -10.73 -26.19 -10.46
CA ASN A 547 -9.84 -26.27 -11.61
C ASN A 547 -8.80 -25.13 -11.59
N PRO A 548 -7.51 -25.40 -11.90
CA PRO A 548 -6.50 -24.34 -12.00
C PRO A 548 -6.86 -23.20 -12.96
N LYS A 549 -7.66 -23.48 -14.00
CA LYS A 549 -8.14 -22.47 -14.96
C LYS A 549 -9.12 -21.47 -14.32
N GLU A 550 -10.09 -21.97 -13.53
CA GLU A 550 -11.06 -21.13 -12.81
C GLU A 550 -10.36 -20.25 -11.78
N GLU A 551 -9.36 -20.81 -11.09
CA GLU A 551 -8.55 -20.07 -10.13
C GLU A 551 -7.74 -18.95 -10.81
N LEU A 552 -7.13 -19.23 -11.96
CA LEU A 552 -6.43 -18.22 -12.77
C LEU A 552 -7.37 -17.13 -13.28
N GLU A 553 -8.59 -17.48 -13.69
CA GLU A 553 -9.59 -16.52 -14.14
C GLU A 553 -10.11 -15.64 -12.99
N TRP A 554 -10.31 -16.22 -11.81
CA TRP A 554 -10.62 -15.46 -10.60
C TRP A 554 -9.50 -14.47 -10.26
N GLY A 555 -8.23 -14.90 -10.34
CA GLY A 555 -7.07 -14.05 -10.13
C GLY A 555 -7.00 -12.90 -11.13
N ARG A 556 -7.21 -13.17 -12.42
CA ARG A 556 -7.26 -12.13 -13.47
C ARG A 556 -8.38 -11.12 -13.24
N SER A 557 -9.57 -11.60 -12.88
CA SER A 557 -10.76 -10.76 -12.69
C SER A 557 -10.65 -9.85 -11.46
N ASN A 558 -9.90 -10.28 -10.44
CA ASN A 558 -9.70 -9.54 -9.19
C ASN A 558 -8.33 -8.86 -9.08
N CYS A 559 -7.52 -8.91 -10.14
CA CYS A 559 -6.14 -8.39 -10.14
C CYS A 559 -5.29 -8.98 -8.99
N VAL A 560 -5.30 -10.31 -8.83
CA VAL A 560 -4.56 -11.05 -7.80
C VAL A 560 -3.66 -12.11 -8.43
N HIS A 561 -2.42 -12.19 -7.96
CA HIS A 561 -1.47 -13.24 -8.35
C HIS A 561 -1.74 -14.55 -7.59
N ILE A 562 -2.27 -15.56 -8.28
CA ILE A 562 -2.67 -16.85 -7.68
C ILE A 562 -1.51 -17.64 -7.05
N ASN A 563 -0.31 -17.57 -7.62
CA ASN A 563 0.83 -18.24 -6.99
C ASN A 563 1.23 -17.55 -5.68
N LYS A 564 1.12 -16.22 -5.62
CA LYS A 564 1.42 -15.45 -4.40
C LYS A 564 0.40 -15.68 -3.30
N ILE A 565 -0.90 -15.70 -3.62
CA ILE A 565 -1.93 -15.98 -2.61
C ILE A 565 -1.78 -17.40 -2.03
N LYS A 566 -1.30 -18.37 -2.83
CA LYS A 566 -0.95 -19.73 -2.36
C LYS A 566 0.27 -19.74 -1.44
N GLU A 567 1.35 -19.03 -1.80
CA GLU A 567 2.53 -18.86 -0.92
C GLU A 567 2.12 -18.20 0.42
N VAL A 568 1.23 -17.20 0.37
CA VAL A 568 0.67 -16.55 1.57
C VAL A 568 -0.14 -17.53 2.40
N ALA A 569 -0.97 -18.38 1.77
CA ALA A 569 -1.70 -19.42 2.49
C ALA A 569 -0.75 -20.41 3.18
N GLU A 570 0.33 -20.82 2.52
CA GLU A 570 1.33 -21.71 3.11
C GLU A 570 2.06 -21.06 4.30
N LEU A 571 2.51 -19.81 4.16
CA LEU A 571 3.12 -19.04 5.25
C LEU A 571 2.13 -18.83 6.41
N PHE A 572 0.85 -18.53 6.13
CA PHE A 572 -0.19 -18.43 7.15
C PHE A 572 -0.30 -19.71 7.99
N HIS A 573 -0.34 -20.90 7.35
CA HIS A 573 -0.38 -22.17 8.08
C HIS A 573 0.91 -22.45 8.85
N ASN A 574 2.07 -22.06 8.30
CA ASN A 574 3.36 -22.18 9.00
C ASN A 574 3.40 -21.30 10.25
N LEU A 575 3.01 -20.03 10.13
CA LEU A 575 2.94 -19.09 11.25
C LEU A 575 1.93 -19.57 12.30
N LYS A 576 0.73 -20.01 11.88
CA LYS A 576 -0.29 -20.59 12.78
C LYS A 576 0.28 -21.75 13.63
N ARG A 577 1.13 -22.60 13.05
CA ARG A 577 1.80 -23.69 13.76
C ARG A 577 2.93 -23.21 14.68
N ARG A 578 3.67 -22.16 14.29
CA ARG A 578 4.73 -21.59 15.15
C ARG A 578 4.15 -20.89 16.37
N VAL A 579 3.08 -20.10 16.19
CA VAL A 579 2.46 -19.35 17.29
C VAL A 579 1.73 -20.25 18.28
N SER A 580 1.28 -21.44 17.86
CA SER A 580 0.68 -22.40 18.80
C SER A 580 1.66 -22.92 19.86
N ALA A 581 2.98 -22.84 19.62
CA ALA A 581 3.99 -23.14 20.64
C ALA A 581 3.96 -22.13 21.80
N PHE A 582 3.34 -20.98 21.60
CA PHE A 582 3.18 -19.92 22.60
C PHE A 582 1.74 -19.83 23.15
N ASN A 583 0.97 -20.91 23.11
CA ASN A 583 -0.43 -20.95 23.54
C ASN A 583 -1.37 -20.02 22.74
N MET A 584 -0.95 -19.59 21.54
CA MET A 584 -1.73 -18.72 20.65
C MET A 584 -2.48 -19.57 19.62
N HIS A 585 -3.79 -19.72 19.80
CA HIS A 585 -4.64 -20.52 18.92
C HIS A 585 -5.67 -19.67 18.17
N VAL A 586 -5.90 -20.02 16.90
CA VAL A 586 -6.97 -19.41 16.10
C VAL A 586 -8.30 -20.01 16.52
N LYS A 587 -9.23 -19.18 16.99
CA LYS A 587 -10.58 -19.59 17.38
C LYS A 587 -11.44 -19.89 16.15
N THR A 588 -12.30 -20.90 16.26
CA THR A 588 -13.34 -21.17 15.26
C THR A 588 -14.40 -20.07 15.35
N ARG A 589 -14.70 -19.42 14.22
CA ARG A 589 -15.72 -18.37 14.18
C ARG A 589 -17.11 -18.96 14.44
N PRO A 590 -18.01 -18.27 15.17
CA PRO A 590 -19.41 -18.68 15.27
C PRO A 590 -20.07 -18.65 13.89
N SER A 591 -20.98 -19.59 13.64
CA SER A 591 -21.64 -19.80 12.33
C SER A 591 -22.61 -18.70 11.94
N ALA A 592 -23.14 -17.96 12.92
CA ALA A 592 -23.93 -16.75 12.74
C ALA A 592 -23.24 -15.60 13.46
N VAL A 593 -22.71 -14.64 12.69
CA VAL A 593 -22.04 -13.46 13.23
C VAL A 593 -22.94 -12.26 12.96
N ASP A 594 -23.32 -11.55 14.02
CA ASP A 594 -24.07 -10.29 13.90
C ASP A 594 -23.23 -9.24 13.15
N GLN A 595 -23.88 -8.41 12.33
CA GLN A 595 -23.23 -7.34 11.56
C GLN A 595 -22.49 -6.36 12.49
N GLU A 596 -23.02 -6.11 13.69
CA GLU A 596 -22.39 -5.27 14.71
C GLU A 596 -21.05 -5.87 15.18
N TYR A 597 -20.97 -7.20 15.37
CA TYR A 597 -19.72 -7.87 15.74
C TYR A 597 -18.66 -7.72 14.64
N VAL A 598 -19.05 -7.84 13.36
CA VAL A 598 -18.13 -7.66 12.23
C VAL A 598 -17.53 -6.26 12.22
N CYS A 599 -18.35 -5.22 12.47
CA CYS A 599 -17.90 -3.83 12.51
C CYS A 599 -16.96 -3.58 13.70
N LYS A 600 -17.31 -4.07 14.90
CA LYS A 600 -16.44 -4.00 16.09
C LYS A 600 -15.11 -4.70 15.87
N GLN A 601 -15.13 -5.91 15.30
CA GLN A 601 -13.93 -6.68 14.99
C GLN A 601 -13.03 -5.94 13.99
N ARG A 602 -13.61 -5.29 12.99
CA ARG A 602 -12.89 -4.47 12.01
C ARG A 602 -12.22 -3.27 12.68
N PHE A 603 -12.93 -2.55 13.56
CA PHE A 603 -12.36 -1.43 14.31
C PHE A 603 -11.21 -1.88 15.22
N ILE A 604 -11.40 -2.97 15.97
CA ILE A 604 -10.36 -3.55 16.83
C ILE A 604 -9.14 -3.96 16.01
N LEU A 605 -9.33 -4.52 14.81
CA LEU A 605 -8.23 -4.84 13.91
C LEU A 605 -7.47 -3.57 13.46
N GLN A 606 -8.16 -2.46 13.20
CA GLN A 606 -7.50 -1.17 12.90
C GLN A 606 -6.69 -0.66 14.10
N VAL A 607 -7.21 -0.80 15.33
CA VAL A 607 -6.48 -0.47 16.57
C VAL A 607 -5.23 -1.33 16.73
N VAL A 608 -5.32 -2.62 16.41
CA VAL A 608 -4.19 -3.56 16.45
C VAL A 608 -3.13 -3.22 15.40
N ILE A 609 -3.54 -2.82 14.20
CA ILE A 609 -2.63 -2.30 13.17
C ILE A 609 -1.94 -1.03 13.68
N ALA A 610 -2.67 -0.08 14.28
CA ALA A 610 -2.09 1.12 14.87
C ALA A 610 -1.04 0.77 15.95
N GLY A 611 -1.33 -0.17 16.85
CA GLY A 611 -0.38 -0.57 17.89
C GLY A 611 0.85 -1.33 17.38
N ALA A 612 0.70 -2.10 16.31
CA ALA A 612 1.79 -2.89 15.75
C ALA A 612 2.84 -2.02 15.06
N PHE A 613 2.40 -0.93 14.42
CA PHE A 613 3.24 -0.04 13.63
C PHE A 613 3.49 1.32 14.29
N TYR A 614 3.19 1.50 15.58
CA TYR A 614 3.69 2.65 16.33
C TYR A 614 5.23 2.68 16.24
N PRO A 615 5.89 3.84 15.96
CA PRO A 615 5.36 5.21 15.88
C PRO A 615 5.11 5.72 14.44
N ASN A 616 4.84 4.86 13.46
CA ASN A 616 4.64 5.23 12.04
C ASN A 616 3.27 5.91 11.79
N TYR A 617 2.97 6.94 12.57
CA TYR A 617 1.72 7.69 12.55
C TYR A 617 1.89 8.98 11.76
N CYS A 618 0.89 9.26 10.93
CA CYS A 618 0.82 10.43 10.09
C CYS A 618 -0.56 11.07 10.17
N THR A 619 -0.63 12.35 9.88
CA THR A 619 -1.88 13.13 9.86
C THR A 619 -1.99 13.90 8.55
N PHE A 620 -3.21 14.31 8.22
CA PHE A 620 -3.46 15.15 7.06
C PHE A 620 -3.59 16.61 7.46
N GLY A 621 -3.08 17.52 6.61
CA GLY A 621 -3.27 18.95 6.79
C GLY A 621 -4.74 19.35 6.60
N LYS A 622 -5.15 20.47 7.21
CA LYS A 622 -6.48 21.05 7.01
C LYS A 622 -6.65 21.53 5.56
N CYS A 623 -7.82 21.25 4.96
CA CYS A 623 -8.19 21.84 3.67
C CYS A 623 -8.84 23.20 3.92
N ASN A 624 -8.46 24.20 3.14
CA ASN A 624 -9.17 25.48 3.13
C ASN A 624 -10.28 25.42 2.08
N GLU A 625 -11.50 25.13 2.53
CA GLU A 625 -12.70 24.96 1.67
C GLU A 625 -12.94 26.20 0.79
N GLU A 626 -12.68 27.40 1.32
CA GLU A 626 -12.88 28.66 0.60
C GLU A 626 -11.97 28.78 -0.63
N ILE A 627 -10.69 28.38 -0.49
CA ILE A 627 -9.73 28.38 -1.61
C ILE A 627 -10.11 27.30 -2.63
N ALA A 628 -10.51 26.13 -2.14
CA ALA A 628 -10.90 25.01 -2.98
C ALA A 628 -12.12 25.31 -3.88
N MET A 629 -13.13 26.00 -3.34
CA MET A 629 -14.32 26.40 -4.08
C MET A 629 -14.04 27.49 -5.12
N LYS A 630 -13.19 28.47 -4.77
CA LYS A 630 -12.69 29.47 -5.74
C LYS A 630 -11.95 28.80 -6.90
N ASP A 631 -11.17 27.77 -6.61
CA ASP A 631 -10.43 27.01 -7.63
C ASP A 631 -11.33 26.22 -8.59
N LEU A 632 -12.47 25.71 -8.11
CA LEU A 632 -13.48 24.98 -8.90
C LEU A 632 -14.61 25.84 -9.47
N ALA A 633 -14.49 27.17 -9.40
CA ALA A 633 -15.50 28.11 -9.89
C ALA A 633 -16.92 27.84 -9.33
N GLY A 634 -17.01 27.47 -8.04
CA GLY A 634 -18.28 27.23 -7.34
C GLY A 634 -18.94 25.87 -7.63
N LYS A 635 -18.26 24.97 -8.36
CA LYS A 635 -18.71 23.58 -8.56
C LYS A 635 -18.38 22.71 -7.34
N ASP A 636 -19.23 21.71 -7.09
CA ASP A 636 -19.08 20.77 -5.98
C ASP A 636 -17.76 19.96 -6.10
N PRO A 637 -16.80 20.12 -5.17
CA PRO A 637 -15.54 19.39 -5.17
C PRO A 637 -15.69 17.88 -4.95
N LYS A 638 -16.83 17.42 -4.41
CA LYS A 638 -17.11 16.00 -4.18
C LYS A 638 -17.46 15.25 -5.46
N THR A 639 -17.90 15.97 -6.50
CA THR A 639 -18.34 15.39 -7.78
C THR A 639 -17.54 15.90 -8.98
N THR A 640 -16.69 16.93 -8.79
CA THR A 640 -16.03 17.65 -9.89
C THR A 640 -14.50 17.59 -9.81
N VAL A 641 -13.85 17.45 -10.98
CA VAL A 641 -12.38 17.57 -11.13
C VAL A 641 -12.01 18.68 -12.12
N MET A 642 -10.83 19.26 -11.93
CA MET A 642 -10.29 20.32 -12.78
C MET A 642 -9.20 19.80 -13.72
N LEU A 643 -9.27 20.23 -14.99
CA LEU A 643 -8.23 20.09 -16.00
C LEU A 643 -7.65 21.48 -16.33
N LYS A 644 -6.35 21.53 -16.59
CA LYS A 644 -5.60 22.75 -16.96
C LYS A 644 -4.94 22.58 -18.33
N ASN A 645 -4.56 23.70 -18.95
CA ASN A 645 -3.97 23.76 -20.30
C ASN A 645 -4.92 23.25 -21.38
N ILE A 646 -6.19 23.64 -21.28
CA ILE A 646 -7.19 23.41 -22.33
C ILE A 646 -6.90 24.36 -23.50
N PRO A 647 -6.83 23.85 -24.75
CA PRO A 647 -6.56 24.67 -25.92
C PRO A 647 -7.72 25.63 -26.25
N PRO A 648 -7.47 26.68 -27.06
CA PRO A 648 -8.53 27.54 -27.58
C PRO A 648 -9.64 26.72 -28.24
N TYR A 649 -10.90 27.16 -28.08
CA TYR A 649 -12.09 26.44 -28.54
C TYR A 649 -12.25 25.02 -27.95
N GLY A 650 -11.74 24.80 -26.73
CA GLY A 650 -11.71 23.49 -26.07
C GLY A 650 -13.05 22.74 -26.02
N TYR A 651 -14.17 23.45 -26.02
CA TYR A 651 -15.52 22.88 -26.03
C TYR A 651 -15.83 22.04 -27.29
N ILE A 652 -15.12 22.23 -28.41
CA ILE A 652 -15.26 21.39 -29.61
C ILE A 652 -14.80 19.95 -29.31
N TYR A 653 -13.81 19.78 -28.45
CA TYR A 653 -13.17 18.50 -28.14
C TYR A 653 -13.79 17.76 -26.94
N HIS A 654 -14.96 18.18 -26.46
CA HIS A 654 -15.63 17.60 -25.29
C HIS A 654 -15.83 16.08 -25.40
N LYS A 655 -16.11 15.54 -26.59
CA LYS A 655 -16.23 14.08 -26.81
C LYS A 655 -14.91 13.32 -26.60
N GLN A 656 -13.77 13.93 -26.95
CA GLN A 656 -12.45 13.34 -26.68
C GLN A 656 -12.17 13.30 -25.17
N LEU A 657 -12.46 14.40 -24.45
CA LEU A 657 -12.31 14.47 -22.99
C LEU A 657 -13.23 13.46 -22.28
N GLN A 658 -14.49 13.33 -22.71
CA GLN A 658 -15.42 12.34 -22.20
C GLN A 658 -14.89 10.90 -22.41
N SER A 659 -14.28 10.63 -23.57
CA SER A 659 -13.67 9.32 -23.87
C SER A 659 -12.48 9.01 -22.94
N LEU A 660 -11.61 10.00 -22.68
CA LEU A 660 -10.45 9.83 -21.78
C LEU A 660 -10.86 9.51 -20.34
N LEU A 661 -11.96 10.12 -19.87
CA LEU A 661 -12.48 9.95 -18.51
C LEU A 661 -13.52 8.83 -18.37
N ARG A 662 -13.91 8.17 -19.46
CA ARG A 662 -14.90 7.08 -19.47
C ARG A 662 -14.55 5.93 -18.52
N GLN A 663 -13.26 5.69 -18.28
CA GLN A 663 -12.80 4.66 -17.33
C GLN A 663 -12.99 5.05 -15.86
N CYS A 664 -13.15 6.35 -15.55
CA CYS A 664 -13.43 6.82 -14.19
C CYS A 664 -14.90 6.57 -13.86
N GLY A 665 -15.80 7.11 -14.69
CA GLY A 665 -17.25 6.92 -14.59
C GLY A 665 -17.98 7.75 -15.65
N GLN A 666 -19.29 7.91 -15.48
CA GLN A 666 -20.13 8.67 -16.41
C GLN A 666 -19.98 10.18 -16.15
N VAL A 667 -19.64 10.93 -17.20
CA VAL A 667 -19.53 12.40 -17.14
C VAL A 667 -20.92 13.02 -17.31
N LYS A 668 -21.34 13.83 -16.33
CA LYS A 668 -22.60 14.58 -16.33
C LYS A 668 -22.47 15.85 -17.16
N SER A 669 -21.49 16.70 -16.83
CA SER A 669 -21.26 17.95 -17.54
C SER A 669 -19.78 18.35 -17.59
N ILE A 670 -19.43 19.17 -18.58
CA ILE A 670 -18.09 19.78 -18.70
C ILE A 670 -18.26 21.30 -18.85
N SER A 671 -17.80 22.05 -17.86
CA SER A 671 -17.80 23.51 -17.88
C SER A 671 -16.41 24.04 -18.23
N TYR A 672 -16.31 24.91 -19.23
CA TYR A 672 -15.07 25.53 -19.68
C TYR A 672 -14.98 26.97 -19.16
N ASN A 673 -13.82 27.35 -18.64
CA ASN A 673 -13.52 28.71 -18.21
C ASN A 673 -12.07 29.06 -18.56
N GLY A 674 -11.88 29.72 -19.70
CA GLY A 674 -10.55 29.99 -20.22
C GLY A 674 -9.76 28.71 -20.50
N THR A 675 -8.54 28.63 -19.98
CA THR A 675 -7.64 27.47 -20.13
C THR A 675 -7.92 26.32 -19.16
N ARG A 676 -9.06 26.38 -18.43
CA ARG A 676 -9.49 25.37 -17.45
C ARG A 676 -10.80 24.72 -17.91
N ALA A 677 -10.92 23.42 -17.64
CA ALA A 677 -12.18 22.70 -17.77
C ALA A 677 -12.52 21.99 -16.45
N PHE A 678 -13.78 22.04 -16.06
CA PHE A 678 -14.33 21.40 -14.88
C PHE A 678 -15.24 20.27 -15.33
N VAL A 679 -14.90 19.04 -14.94
CA VAL A 679 -15.65 17.83 -15.32
C VAL A 679 -16.41 17.34 -14.10
N GLU A 680 -17.73 17.36 -14.19
CA GLU A 680 -18.67 16.90 -13.16
C GLU A 680 -19.15 15.49 -13.53
N PHE A 681 -19.02 14.54 -12.61
CA PHE A 681 -19.47 13.16 -12.80
C PHE A 681 -20.94 12.99 -12.39
N SER A 682 -21.63 12.01 -13.00
CA SER A 682 -22.99 11.63 -12.62
C SER A 682 -22.97 10.95 -11.26
N ARG A 683 -23.83 11.41 -10.34
CA ARG A 683 -23.99 10.85 -9.00
C ARG A 683 -25.19 9.90 -8.99
N ASN A 684 -25.04 8.72 -8.39
CA ASN A 684 -26.17 7.84 -8.16
C ASN A 684 -26.95 8.34 -6.92
N PRO A 685 -28.29 8.47 -6.95
CA PRO A 685 -29.08 8.81 -5.76
C PRO A 685 -28.93 7.81 -4.59
N LYS A 686 -28.40 6.60 -4.84
CA LYS A 686 -27.98 5.61 -3.81
C LYS A 686 -26.74 6.03 -3.01
N GLU A 687 -25.90 6.88 -3.58
CA GLU A 687 -24.60 7.19 -3.00
C GLU A 687 -24.75 8.18 -1.85
N VAL A 688 -24.21 7.75 -0.71
CA VAL A 688 -23.99 8.58 0.47
C VAL A 688 -23.32 9.89 0.07
N PHE A 689 -23.63 10.98 0.77
CA PHE A 689 -23.11 12.31 0.48
C PHE A 689 -21.61 12.44 0.80
N LYS A 690 -20.78 11.81 -0.04
CA LYS A 690 -19.31 11.70 0.05
C LYS A 690 -18.67 11.98 -1.30
N VAL A 691 -17.36 12.17 -1.31
CA VAL A 691 -16.58 12.30 -2.56
C VAL A 691 -16.80 11.06 -3.43
N LEU A 692 -17.20 11.28 -4.68
CA LEU A 692 -17.47 10.20 -5.62
C LEU A 692 -16.21 9.35 -5.90
N PRO A 693 -16.32 8.02 -5.98
CA PRO A 693 -15.21 7.15 -6.41
C PRO A 693 -14.59 7.59 -7.75
N GLU A 694 -15.39 8.15 -8.65
CA GLU A 694 -15.00 8.71 -9.95
C GLU A 694 -13.97 9.82 -9.81
N VAL A 695 -14.12 10.69 -8.81
CA VAL A 695 -13.17 11.78 -8.50
C VAL A 695 -11.85 11.18 -8.04
N TYR A 696 -11.86 10.18 -7.15
CA TYR A 696 -10.66 9.45 -6.73
C TYR A 696 -9.94 8.83 -7.93
N LEU A 697 -10.67 8.15 -8.82
CA LEU A 697 -10.10 7.52 -10.01
C LEU A 697 -9.51 8.56 -10.99
N ALA A 698 -10.18 9.69 -11.18
CA ALA A 698 -9.70 10.76 -12.05
C ALA A 698 -8.38 11.37 -11.54
N VAL A 699 -8.30 11.71 -10.25
CA VAL A 699 -7.06 12.20 -9.63
C VAL A 699 -5.97 11.12 -9.66
N LYS A 700 -6.37 9.84 -9.52
CA LYS A 700 -5.45 8.69 -9.62
C LYS A 700 -4.77 8.59 -10.96
N MET A 701 -5.48 8.85 -12.05
CA MET A 701 -4.89 8.87 -13.38
C MET A 701 -3.74 9.89 -13.49
N SER A 702 -3.91 11.07 -12.88
CA SER A 702 -2.89 12.11 -12.87
C SER A 702 -1.64 11.69 -12.07
N GLN A 703 -1.83 11.12 -10.87
CA GLN A 703 -0.73 10.61 -10.02
C GLN A 703 0.07 9.49 -10.72
N LEU A 704 -0.61 8.66 -11.50
CA LEU A 704 -0.03 7.59 -12.31
C LEU A 704 0.65 8.11 -13.59
N LYS A 705 0.59 9.42 -13.87
CA LYS A 705 1.15 10.07 -15.06
C LYS A 705 0.59 9.47 -16.36
N ILE A 706 -0.68 9.07 -16.37
CA ILE A 706 -1.37 8.62 -17.58
C ILE A 706 -1.45 9.83 -18.54
N PRO A 707 -1.01 9.70 -19.80
CA PRO A 707 -1.01 10.83 -20.73
C PRO A 707 -2.44 11.26 -21.09
N PHE A 708 -2.73 12.55 -20.92
CA PHE A 708 -3.94 13.21 -21.45
C PHE A 708 -3.54 14.04 -22.66
N GLU A 709 -3.82 13.51 -23.85
CA GLU A 709 -3.55 14.17 -25.13
C GLU A 709 -4.86 14.41 -25.87
N LEU A 710 -5.07 15.63 -26.37
CA LEU A 710 -6.17 15.97 -27.28
C LEU A 710 -5.61 16.16 -28.69
N CYS A 711 -6.28 15.57 -29.68
CA CYS A 711 -6.00 15.85 -31.09
C CYS A 711 -6.82 17.09 -31.49
N VAL A 712 -6.13 18.19 -31.79
CA VAL A 712 -6.73 19.51 -32.05
C VAL A 712 -6.34 20.06 -33.42
N HIS A 713 -7.14 21.02 -33.89
CA HIS A 713 -6.88 21.81 -35.09
C HIS A 713 -6.04 23.03 -34.72
N HIS A 714 -5.32 23.61 -35.68
CA HIS A 714 -4.62 24.86 -35.44
C HIS A 714 -5.65 25.98 -35.22
N PRO A 715 -5.47 26.90 -34.24
CA PRO A 715 -6.45 27.97 -33.97
C PRO A 715 -6.79 28.80 -35.22
N GLU A 716 -5.80 29.05 -36.07
CA GLU A 716 -5.97 29.78 -37.34
C GLU A 716 -6.87 29.04 -38.35
N ASP A 717 -6.87 27.70 -38.35
CA ASP A 717 -7.72 26.91 -39.24
C ASP A 717 -9.19 26.98 -38.79
N ILE A 718 -9.43 27.02 -37.47
CA ILE A 718 -10.76 27.21 -36.89
C ILE A 718 -11.28 28.61 -37.24
N ARG A 719 -10.47 29.66 -37.10
CA ARG A 719 -10.85 31.04 -37.49
C ARG A 719 -11.16 31.16 -38.99
N ARG A 720 -10.35 30.55 -39.86
CA ARG A 720 -10.57 30.56 -41.32
C ARG A 720 -11.90 29.92 -41.73
N GLN A 721 -12.37 28.92 -41.00
CA GLN A 721 -13.66 28.28 -41.27
C GLN A 721 -14.87 29.10 -40.78
N VAL A 722 -14.67 30.11 -39.91
CA VAL A 722 -15.76 30.87 -39.28
C VAL A 722 -16.13 32.16 -40.02
N GLN A 723 -15.28 32.68 -40.91
CA GLN A 723 -15.54 33.84 -41.80
C GLN A 723 -16.27 35.04 -41.13
N ASP A 724 -15.88 35.43 -39.91
CA ASP A 724 -16.57 36.51 -39.19
C ASP A 724 -15.62 37.32 -38.29
N GLU A 725 -15.70 38.66 -38.34
CA GLU A 725 -14.86 39.59 -37.56
C GLU A 725 -15.20 39.57 -36.04
N GLY A 726 -16.33 38.96 -35.66
CA GLY A 726 -16.73 38.74 -34.25
C GLY A 726 -16.07 37.55 -33.54
N ALA A 727 -15.22 36.77 -34.22
CA ALA A 727 -14.69 35.49 -33.71
C ALA A 727 -13.58 35.62 -32.64
N ALA A 728 -13.03 36.82 -32.42
CA ALA A 728 -11.92 37.05 -31.47
C ALA A 728 -12.31 36.82 -29.99
N GLY A 729 -13.61 36.84 -29.65
CA GLY A 729 -14.11 36.59 -28.29
C GLY A 729 -14.48 35.13 -27.97
N LEU A 730 -14.48 34.23 -28.96
CA LEU A 730 -15.00 32.86 -28.82
C LEU A 730 -13.97 31.83 -28.32
N GLU A 731 -12.68 32.15 -28.36
CA GLU A 731 -11.57 31.22 -28.07
C GLU A 731 -11.60 30.66 -26.65
N PHE A 732 -12.00 31.51 -25.70
CA PHE A 732 -12.00 31.23 -24.27
C PHE A 732 -13.40 31.45 -23.67
N LEU A 733 -14.44 31.36 -24.50
CA LEU A 733 -15.81 31.55 -24.07
C LEU A 733 -16.17 30.56 -22.96
N ARG A 734 -16.92 31.04 -21.95
CA ARG A 734 -17.42 30.17 -20.88
C ARG A 734 -18.57 29.35 -21.42
N VAL A 735 -18.36 28.05 -21.59
CA VAL A 735 -19.33 27.12 -22.17
C VAL A 735 -19.61 25.98 -21.21
N ASN A 736 -20.88 25.60 -21.05
CA ASN A 736 -21.26 24.38 -20.34
C ASN A 736 -21.77 23.34 -21.34
N VAL A 737 -21.13 22.18 -21.35
CA VAL A 737 -21.53 21.02 -22.14
C VAL A 737 -22.29 20.08 -21.20
N ASP A 738 -23.59 19.92 -21.42
CA ASP A 738 -24.37 18.86 -20.79
C ASP A 738 -24.23 17.59 -21.63
N CYS A 739 -23.43 16.66 -21.13
CA CYS A 739 -23.12 15.42 -21.84
C CYS A 739 -24.33 14.47 -21.90
N GLN A 740 -25.31 14.63 -21.03
CA GLN A 740 -26.51 13.79 -20.96
C GLN A 740 -27.56 14.26 -21.97
N LYS A 741 -27.82 15.57 -21.99
CA LYS A 741 -28.76 16.19 -22.93
C LYS A 741 -28.15 16.41 -24.32
N GLN A 742 -26.84 16.19 -24.46
CA GLN A 742 -26.05 16.55 -25.65
C GLN A 742 -26.23 18.01 -26.07
N THR A 743 -26.37 18.89 -25.07
CA THR A 743 -26.55 20.33 -25.31
C THR A 743 -25.28 21.08 -24.93
N VAL A 744 -24.99 22.14 -25.68
CA VAL A 744 -23.85 23.02 -25.41
C VAL A 744 -24.38 24.44 -25.32
N GLU A 745 -24.30 25.03 -24.14
CA GLU A 745 -24.86 26.34 -23.86
C GLU A 745 -23.81 27.30 -23.28
N PRO A 746 -23.85 28.60 -23.62
CA PRO A 746 -23.01 29.61 -22.96
C PRO A 746 -23.38 29.70 -21.47
N VAL A 747 -22.37 29.80 -20.60
CA VAL A 747 -22.56 29.75 -19.14
C VAL A 747 -23.35 30.95 -18.66
N LYS A 748 -24.56 30.71 -18.15
CA LYS A 748 -25.25 31.64 -17.24
C LYS A 748 -24.41 31.75 -15.96
N MET A 749 -23.98 32.95 -15.57
CA MET A 749 -23.71 33.25 -14.15
C MET A 749 -25.06 33.18 -13.44
N LEU A 750 -25.48 31.97 -13.10
CA LEU A 750 -26.50 31.70 -12.12
C LEU A 750 -25.83 30.77 -11.13
N PHE A 751 -25.57 31.27 -9.94
CA PHE A 751 -25.54 30.44 -8.75
C PHE A 751 -26.73 29.46 -8.87
N GLY A 752 -26.46 28.16 -8.83
CA GLY A 752 -27.48 27.11 -8.94
C GLY A 752 -28.62 27.25 -7.92
N ASP A 753 -28.41 28.12 -6.93
CA ASP A 753 -29.32 28.40 -5.83
C ASP A 753 -30.51 29.29 -6.23
N LEU A 754 -30.43 30.09 -7.30
CA LEU A 754 -31.51 31.03 -7.66
C LEU A 754 -32.70 30.41 -8.43
N GLN A 755 -32.55 29.21 -9.02
CA GLN A 755 -33.69 28.47 -9.59
C GLN A 755 -34.42 27.62 -8.55
N MET A 756 -33.71 27.16 -7.51
CA MET A 756 -34.30 26.44 -6.38
C MET A 756 -34.94 27.38 -5.34
N SER A 757 -34.52 28.65 -5.26
CA SER A 757 -35.21 29.65 -4.43
C SER A 757 -36.67 29.86 -4.82
N LYS A 758 -37.05 29.64 -6.09
CA LYS A 758 -38.46 29.64 -6.53
C LYS A 758 -39.26 28.39 -6.07
N LYS A 759 -38.58 27.31 -5.66
CA LYS A 759 -39.20 26.06 -5.17
C LYS A 759 -39.33 25.99 -3.64
N ILE A 760 -38.64 26.85 -2.90
CA ILE A 760 -38.69 26.89 -1.43
C ILE A 760 -39.57 28.09 -1.04
N PRO A 761 -40.88 27.91 -0.84
CA PRO A 761 -41.82 29.01 -0.61
C PRO A 761 -41.73 29.62 0.78
N SER A 762 -41.04 28.97 1.72
CA SER A 762 -40.99 29.35 3.13
C SER A 762 -39.86 28.60 3.85
N ARG A 763 -39.39 29.19 4.96
CA ARG A 763 -38.42 28.58 5.88
C ARG A 763 -38.88 27.23 6.46
N PHE A 764 -40.19 27.04 6.65
CA PHE A 764 -40.78 25.80 7.12
C PHE A 764 -41.52 25.08 6.00
N LEU A 765 -41.33 23.76 5.87
CA LEU A 765 -41.99 22.91 4.87
C LEU A 765 -42.60 21.68 5.54
N SER A 766 -43.80 21.30 5.12
CA SER A 766 -44.39 20.00 5.47
C SER A 766 -44.02 18.98 4.41
N ILE A 767 -43.37 17.88 4.80
CA ILE A 767 -42.85 16.88 3.88
C ILE A 767 -43.26 15.46 4.27
N ARG A 768 -43.18 14.54 3.31
CA ARG A 768 -43.23 13.10 3.53
C ARG A 768 -41.95 12.46 3.02
N VAL A 769 -41.30 11.70 3.89
CA VAL A 769 -40.11 10.91 3.55
C VAL A 769 -40.53 9.66 2.79
N THR A 770 -39.85 9.38 1.70
CA THR A 770 -40.15 8.25 0.81
C THR A 770 -39.02 7.25 0.75
N GLU A 771 -37.78 7.72 0.85
CA GLU A 771 -36.58 6.90 0.77
C GLU A 771 -35.54 7.43 1.75
N VAL A 772 -34.95 6.54 2.55
CA VAL A 772 -33.85 6.86 3.46
C VAL A 772 -32.55 6.38 2.81
N VAL A 773 -31.62 7.31 2.55
CA VAL A 773 -30.30 6.98 2.01
C VAL A 773 -29.39 6.51 3.16
N GLU A 774 -29.32 7.30 4.22
CA GLU A 774 -28.69 6.95 5.50
C GLU A 774 -29.35 7.74 6.65
N VAL A 775 -28.88 7.53 7.89
CA VAL A 775 -29.40 8.29 9.03
C VAL A 775 -29.13 9.78 8.80
N GLY A 776 -30.21 10.56 8.79
CA GLY A 776 -30.14 12.00 8.52
C GLY A 776 -30.08 12.40 7.06
N HIS A 777 -29.97 11.48 6.09
CA HIS A 777 -29.97 11.81 4.66
C HIS A 777 -31.06 11.03 3.93
N PHE A 778 -32.03 11.75 3.34
CA PHE A 778 -33.24 11.13 2.81
C PHE A 778 -33.86 11.95 1.68
N TRP A 779 -34.69 11.26 0.89
CA TRP A 779 -35.52 11.87 -0.13
C TRP A 779 -36.96 11.98 0.34
N GLY A 780 -37.62 13.05 -0.06
CA GLY A 780 -39.04 13.25 0.17
C GLY A 780 -39.62 14.30 -0.75
N TYR A 781 -40.92 14.52 -0.59
CA TYR A 781 -41.64 15.54 -1.36
C TYR A 781 -42.54 16.35 -0.42
N ARG A 782 -42.90 17.57 -0.86
CA ARG A 782 -43.74 18.49 -0.09
C ARG A 782 -45.20 18.02 -0.07
N THR A 783 -45.85 18.11 1.09
CA THR A 783 -47.26 17.73 1.26
C THR A 783 -48.20 18.92 1.37
N ASP A 784 -47.74 20.12 1.01
CA ASP A 784 -48.60 21.29 0.97
C ASP A 784 -49.56 21.27 -0.24
N GLU A 785 -50.60 22.11 -0.17
CA GLU A 785 -51.65 22.19 -1.19
C GLU A 785 -51.09 22.54 -2.57
N LYS A 786 -50.07 23.40 -2.63
CA LYS A 786 -49.43 23.82 -3.89
C LYS A 786 -48.75 22.63 -4.59
N ASN A 787 -47.93 21.87 -3.87
CA ASN A 787 -47.27 20.70 -4.45
C ASN A 787 -48.26 19.58 -4.79
N THR A 788 -49.30 19.42 -3.96
CA THR A 788 -50.37 18.44 -4.20
C THR A 788 -51.11 18.73 -5.51
N ALA A 789 -51.43 20.00 -5.78
CA ALA A 789 -52.04 20.41 -7.05
C ALA A 789 -51.12 20.14 -8.26
N VAL A 790 -49.82 20.39 -8.13
CA VAL A 790 -48.82 20.10 -9.19
C VAL A 790 -48.75 18.60 -9.48
N LEU A 791 -48.67 17.75 -8.45
CA LEU A 791 -48.63 16.31 -8.62
C LEU A 791 -49.93 15.76 -9.22
N GLN A 792 -51.10 16.28 -8.83
CA GLN A 792 -52.39 15.91 -9.41
C GLN A 792 -52.48 16.30 -10.90
N ALA A 793 -52.03 17.50 -11.26
CA ALA A 793 -51.98 17.94 -12.65
C ALA A 793 -51.03 17.09 -13.50
N LEU A 794 -49.85 16.74 -12.97
CA LEU A 794 -48.90 15.84 -13.63
C LEU A 794 -49.50 14.45 -13.88
N SER A 795 -50.17 13.86 -12.87
CA SER A 795 -50.83 12.57 -13.03
C SER A 795 -51.96 12.63 -14.07
N ALA A 796 -52.80 13.66 -14.03
CA ALA A 796 -53.89 13.83 -15.00
C ALA A 796 -53.37 13.98 -16.44
N GLU A 797 -52.27 14.73 -16.64
CA GLU A 797 -51.65 14.88 -17.96
C GLU A 797 -51.02 13.57 -18.44
N ILE A 798 -50.31 12.82 -17.58
CA ILE A 798 -49.75 11.51 -17.96
C ILE A 798 -50.86 10.52 -18.33
N ASP A 799 -51.96 10.50 -17.58
CA ASP A 799 -53.10 9.61 -17.83
C ASP A 799 -53.85 9.96 -19.14
N TYR A 800 -53.77 11.22 -19.59
CA TYR A 800 -54.37 11.69 -20.86
C TYR A 800 -53.53 11.33 -22.09
N GLN A 801 -52.23 11.04 -21.92
CA GLN A 801 -51.30 10.80 -23.03
C GLN A 801 -51.33 9.33 -23.50
N ASN A 802 -51.21 9.11 -24.81
CA ASN A 802 -51.03 7.77 -25.38
C ASN A 802 -49.58 7.30 -25.19
N LEU A 803 -49.35 6.46 -24.17
CA LEU A 803 -48.00 6.02 -23.79
C LEU A 803 -47.39 5.01 -24.77
N VAL A 804 -46.29 5.40 -25.41
CA VAL A 804 -45.51 4.56 -26.34
C VAL A 804 -44.38 3.84 -25.60
N ASP A 805 -44.09 2.60 -26.01
CA ASP A 805 -42.91 1.86 -25.52
C ASP A 805 -41.61 2.55 -25.92
N LEU A 806 -40.56 2.41 -25.10
CA LEU A 806 -39.22 2.92 -25.45
C LEU A 806 -38.71 2.29 -26.76
N ALA A 807 -38.39 3.14 -27.74
CA ALA A 807 -37.89 2.69 -29.05
C ALA A 807 -36.49 2.03 -29.01
N VAL A 808 -35.72 2.27 -27.94
CA VAL A 808 -34.34 1.79 -27.75
C VAL A 808 -34.23 1.19 -26.35
N PRO A 809 -33.44 0.11 -26.14
CA PRO A 809 -33.15 -0.39 -24.80
C PRO A 809 -32.67 0.76 -23.91
N PRO A 810 -33.29 0.98 -22.74
CA PRO A 810 -32.96 2.13 -21.91
C PRO A 810 -31.51 2.05 -21.43
N CYS A 811 -30.80 3.16 -21.51
CA CYS A 811 -29.52 3.34 -20.85
C CYS A 811 -29.68 4.05 -19.50
N VAL A 812 -28.63 4.03 -18.69
CA VAL A 812 -28.59 4.73 -17.38
C VAL A 812 -28.83 6.23 -17.57
N ASP A 813 -29.54 6.84 -16.62
CA ASP A 813 -30.03 8.22 -16.55
C ASP A 813 -31.10 8.63 -17.58
N VAL A 814 -31.64 7.71 -18.37
CA VAL A 814 -32.77 8.04 -19.27
C VAL A 814 -34.02 8.38 -18.46
N LEU A 815 -34.61 9.55 -18.75
CA LEU A 815 -35.92 9.94 -18.23
C LEU A 815 -37.02 9.20 -19.00
N CYS A 816 -37.86 8.49 -18.27
CA CYS A 816 -38.92 7.65 -18.81
C CYS A 816 -40.19 7.74 -17.93
N LEU A 817 -41.26 7.09 -18.39
CA LEU A 817 -42.46 6.85 -17.58
C LEU A 817 -42.45 5.40 -17.11
N ALA A 818 -42.50 5.20 -15.79
CA ALA A 818 -42.46 3.89 -15.15
C ALA A 818 -43.70 3.64 -14.27
N PRO A 819 -44.22 2.40 -14.22
CA PRO A 819 -45.35 2.08 -13.36
C PRO A 819 -44.96 2.07 -11.88
N PHE A 820 -45.77 2.73 -11.05
CA PHE A 820 -45.63 2.72 -9.60
C PHE A 820 -47.00 2.59 -8.93
N THR A 821 -47.03 1.97 -7.75
CA THR A 821 -48.25 1.86 -6.95
C THR A 821 -48.15 2.82 -5.77
N TYR A 822 -48.91 3.91 -5.82
CA TYR A 822 -48.96 4.91 -4.77
C TYR A 822 -50.35 4.89 -4.11
N LEU A 823 -50.41 4.69 -2.79
CA LEU A 823 -51.66 4.60 -2.01
C LEU A 823 -52.70 3.63 -2.61
N GLY A 824 -52.25 2.50 -3.16
CA GLY A 824 -53.12 1.48 -3.75
C GLY A 824 -53.59 1.75 -5.19
N LYS A 825 -53.24 2.90 -5.79
CA LYS A 825 -53.49 3.18 -7.22
C LYS A 825 -52.23 2.93 -8.04
N ARG A 826 -52.35 2.11 -9.09
CA ARG A 826 -51.27 1.83 -10.04
C ARG A 826 -51.38 2.80 -11.21
N GLY A 827 -50.33 3.56 -11.47
CA GLY A 827 -50.24 4.52 -12.58
C GLY A 827 -48.82 4.65 -13.11
N TYR A 828 -48.63 5.43 -14.17
CA TYR A 828 -47.30 5.76 -14.71
C TYR A 828 -46.81 7.09 -14.15
N TYR A 829 -45.52 7.16 -13.82
CA TYR A 829 -44.90 8.33 -13.21
C TYR A 829 -43.54 8.60 -13.83
N ARG A 830 -43.08 9.86 -13.79
CA ARG A 830 -41.77 10.26 -14.31
C ARG A 830 -40.66 9.61 -13.47
N ALA A 831 -39.71 8.95 -14.13
CA ALA A 831 -38.62 8.27 -13.47
C ALA A 831 -37.33 8.27 -14.29
N HIS A 832 -36.18 8.31 -13.62
CA HIS A 832 -34.86 8.08 -14.24
C HIS A 832 -34.45 6.62 -14.08
N VAL A 833 -33.90 6.02 -15.13
CA VAL A 833 -33.29 4.68 -15.05
C VAL A 833 -31.94 4.78 -14.35
N LEU A 834 -31.77 4.14 -13.19
CA LEU A 834 -30.51 4.14 -12.44
C LEU A 834 -29.56 3.04 -12.92
N TYR A 835 -30.08 1.83 -13.12
CA TYR A 835 -29.30 0.66 -13.53
C TYR A 835 -30.17 -0.30 -14.33
N VAL A 836 -29.55 -1.04 -15.25
CA VAL A 836 -30.21 -2.12 -16.01
C VAL A 836 -29.47 -3.43 -15.70
N HIS A 837 -30.21 -4.44 -15.24
CA HIS A 837 -29.68 -5.77 -14.94
C HIS A 837 -30.58 -6.87 -15.53
N GLY A 838 -30.11 -7.50 -16.61
CA GLY A 838 -30.94 -8.45 -17.36
C GLY A 838 -32.18 -7.74 -17.94
N ASP A 839 -33.37 -8.25 -17.64
CA ASP A 839 -34.66 -7.72 -18.12
C ASP A 839 -35.34 -6.74 -17.16
N LEU A 840 -34.63 -6.33 -16.10
CA LEU A 840 -35.10 -5.38 -15.08
C LEU A 840 -34.29 -4.09 -15.13
N ALA A 841 -34.95 -2.97 -14.88
CA ALA A 841 -34.36 -1.67 -14.64
C ALA A 841 -34.73 -1.18 -13.24
N GLU A 842 -33.74 -0.73 -12.49
CA GLU A 842 -33.98 0.05 -11.29
C GLU A 842 -34.25 1.50 -11.70
N VAL A 843 -35.38 2.07 -11.25
CA VAL A 843 -35.78 3.44 -11.58
C VAL A 843 -35.94 4.31 -10.33
N PHE A 844 -35.68 5.62 -10.48
CA PHE A 844 -35.87 6.65 -9.45
C PHE A 844 -36.99 7.60 -9.86
N PHE A 845 -38.06 7.69 -9.07
CA PHE A 845 -39.21 8.54 -9.37
C PHE A 845 -38.93 9.99 -9.00
N VAL A 846 -38.76 10.85 -10.00
CA VAL A 846 -38.24 12.23 -9.84
C VAL A 846 -39.19 13.17 -9.08
N ASP A 847 -40.46 12.78 -8.94
CA ASP A 847 -41.48 13.60 -8.28
C ASP A 847 -41.76 13.17 -6.84
N TYR A 848 -41.47 11.91 -6.52
CA TYR A 848 -41.75 11.34 -5.21
C TYR A 848 -40.48 10.97 -4.43
N GLY A 849 -39.34 10.76 -5.10
CA GLY A 849 -38.05 10.48 -4.45
C GLY A 849 -37.86 9.03 -4.01
N ASN A 850 -38.71 8.09 -4.44
CA ASN A 850 -38.58 6.67 -4.17
C ASN A 850 -38.03 5.89 -5.37
N ARG A 851 -37.68 4.62 -5.15
CA ARG A 851 -37.20 3.71 -6.20
C ARG A 851 -38.09 2.49 -6.37
N SER A 852 -37.94 1.82 -7.51
CA SER A 852 -38.54 0.51 -7.76
C SER A 852 -37.78 -0.25 -8.84
N GLU A 853 -37.79 -1.57 -8.78
CA GLU A 853 -37.36 -2.43 -9.89
C GLU A 853 -38.53 -2.66 -10.84
N VAL A 854 -38.33 -2.32 -12.11
CA VAL A 854 -39.36 -2.32 -13.15
C VAL A 854 -38.87 -3.12 -14.35
N PRO A 855 -39.68 -4.06 -14.88
CA PRO A 855 -39.38 -4.74 -16.13
C PRO A 855 -39.18 -3.77 -17.31
N LEU A 856 -38.16 -4.00 -18.14
CA LEU A 856 -37.82 -3.13 -19.26
C LEU A 856 -38.99 -2.89 -20.23
N ASN A 857 -39.82 -3.93 -20.45
CA ASN A 857 -41.00 -3.87 -21.31
C ASN A 857 -42.17 -3.03 -20.76
N LYS A 858 -42.05 -2.51 -19.53
CA LYS A 858 -43.05 -1.62 -18.92
C LYS A 858 -42.60 -0.17 -18.86
N LEU A 859 -41.42 0.16 -19.37
CA LEU A 859 -40.93 1.53 -19.41
C LEU A 859 -41.42 2.20 -20.70
N LYS A 860 -41.96 3.42 -20.57
CA LYS A 860 -42.60 4.19 -21.65
C LYS A 860 -41.81 5.47 -21.95
N GLU A 861 -41.92 5.98 -23.18
CA GLU A 861 -41.34 7.26 -23.56
C GLU A 861 -42.05 8.43 -22.86
N ILE A 862 -41.29 9.45 -22.48
CA ILE A 862 -41.83 10.66 -21.84
C ILE A 862 -42.03 11.80 -22.87
N PRO A 863 -43.25 12.35 -23.00
CA PRO A 863 -43.54 13.49 -23.88
C PRO A 863 -42.70 14.74 -23.55
N ARG A 864 -42.30 15.52 -24.57
CA ARG A 864 -41.46 16.74 -24.41
C ARG A 864 -42.05 17.77 -23.44
N CYS A 865 -43.36 17.96 -23.45
CA CYS A 865 -44.05 18.87 -22.54
C CYS A 865 -43.84 18.50 -21.05
N LEU A 866 -43.69 17.21 -20.73
CA LEU A 866 -43.45 16.71 -19.38
C LEU A 866 -41.97 16.69 -19.00
N GLN A 867 -41.06 16.72 -19.97
CA GLN A 867 -39.61 16.77 -19.75
C GLN A 867 -39.14 18.14 -19.24
N GLU A 868 -39.81 19.21 -19.65
CA GLU A 868 -39.45 20.59 -19.28
C GLU A 868 -39.95 21.00 -17.88
N LEU A 869 -40.87 20.22 -17.30
CA LEU A 869 -41.46 20.51 -15.99
C LEU A 869 -40.48 20.16 -14.84
N PRO A 870 -40.37 21.02 -13.80
CA PRO A 870 -39.46 20.77 -12.69
C PRO A 870 -39.81 19.48 -11.93
N PHE A 871 -38.79 18.82 -11.40
CA PHE A 871 -38.93 17.68 -10.50
C PHE A 871 -39.40 18.12 -9.12
N GLN A 872 -40.31 17.34 -8.51
CA GLN A 872 -40.92 17.68 -7.21
C GLN A 872 -40.23 17.03 -6.01
N ALA A 873 -39.45 15.95 -6.21
CA ALA A 873 -38.68 15.35 -5.13
C ALA A 873 -37.55 16.28 -4.69
N LEU A 874 -37.30 16.30 -3.38
CA LEU A 874 -36.25 17.08 -2.72
C LEU A 874 -35.35 16.15 -1.93
N GLU A 875 -34.05 16.42 -1.98
CA GLU A 875 -33.01 15.74 -1.20
C GLU A 875 -32.77 16.54 0.09
N PHE A 876 -32.80 15.86 1.24
CA PHE A 876 -32.66 16.49 2.55
C PHE A 876 -31.51 15.86 3.33
N LYS A 877 -30.72 16.68 4.03
CA LYS A 877 -29.73 16.26 5.03
C LYS A 877 -30.03 16.95 6.36
N ILE A 878 -30.00 16.23 7.47
CA ILE A 878 -30.15 16.83 8.81
C ILE A 878 -28.88 17.62 9.13
N CYS A 879 -29.04 18.88 9.53
CA CYS A 879 -27.91 19.73 9.90
C CYS A 879 -27.43 19.48 11.34
N ARG A 880 -26.16 19.81 11.62
CA ARG A 880 -25.47 19.80 12.91
C ARG A 880 -25.46 18.42 13.58
N MET A 881 -25.31 17.38 12.78
CA MET A 881 -25.38 16.00 13.25
C MET A 881 -24.35 15.13 12.54
N CYS A 882 -23.53 14.44 13.31
CA CYS A 882 -22.60 13.43 12.82
C CYS A 882 -22.85 12.06 13.52
N PRO A 883 -22.33 10.95 12.97
CA PRO A 883 -22.38 9.66 13.65
C PRO A 883 -21.60 9.68 14.96
N SER A 884 -22.17 9.11 16.04
CA SER A 884 -21.43 8.97 17.29
C SER A 884 -20.24 8.01 17.16
N ALA A 885 -19.27 8.09 18.07
CA ALA A 885 -18.16 7.13 18.11
C ALA A 885 -18.66 5.67 18.15
N ARG A 886 -19.75 5.42 18.89
CA ARG A 886 -20.41 4.10 18.93
C ARG A 886 -20.95 3.68 17.57
N SER A 887 -21.59 4.58 16.83
CA SER A 887 -22.10 4.32 15.49
C SER A 887 -20.98 4.00 14.50
N LEU A 888 -19.86 4.73 14.56
CA LEU A 888 -18.68 4.51 13.72
C LEU A 888 -18.00 3.17 14.00
N VAL A 889 -17.93 2.76 15.27
CA VAL A 889 -17.37 1.47 15.68
C VAL A 889 -18.30 0.30 15.32
N CYS A 890 -19.62 0.52 15.39
CA CYS A 890 -20.63 -0.54 15.20
C CYS A 890 -21.24 -0.59 13.78
N GLY A 891 -20.84 0.28 12.85
CA GLY A 891 -21.46 0.41 11.53
C GLY A 891 -20.62 1.15 10.48
N GLU A 892 -21.23 1.43 9.33
CA GLU A 892 -20.59 2.08 8.18
C GLU A 892 -21.58 3.02 7.45
N PRO A 893 -21.63 4.34 7.74
CA PRO A 893 -21.05 5.04 8.91
C PRO A 893 -21.95 5.00 10.16
N TRP A 894 -23.21 4.56 10.01
CA TRP A 894 -24.19 4.44 11.09
C TRP A 894 -24.38 2.99 11.50
N SER A 895 -24.67 2.75 12.79
CA SER A 895 -25.02 1.40 13.26
C SER A 895 -26.37 0.95 12.68
N CYS A 896 -26.57 -0.36 12.56
CA CYS A 896 -27.87 -0.92 12.15
C CYS A 896 -29.02 -0.43 13.05
N SER A 897 -28.75 -0.30 14.35
CA SER A 897 -29.70 0.24 15.33
C SER A 897 -30.06 1.71 15.06
N ALA A 898 -29.08 2.55 14.71
CA ALA A 898 -29.33 3.95 14.35
C ALA A 898 -30.20 4.05 13.09
N SER A 899 -29.89 3.26 12.06
CA SER A 899 -30.65 3.22 10.80
C SER A 899 -32.10 2.77 11.01
N GLN A 900 -32.32 1.68 11.77
CA GLN A 900 -33.65 1.20 12.11
C GLN A 900 -34.44 2.23 12.93
N ARG A 901 -33.77 2.87 13.89
CA ARG A 901 -34.39 3.89 14.73
C ARG A 901 -34.79 5.12 13.93
N PHE A 902 -33.90 5.64 13.09
CA PHE A 902 -34.20 6.76 12.21
C PHE A 902 -35.36 6.44 11.26
N ALA A 903 -35.35 5.27 10.63
CA ALA A 903 -36.46 4.81 9.78
C ALA A 903 -37.80 4.78 10.53
N SER A 904 -37.81 4.33 11.80
CA SER A 904 -39.02 4.35 12.64
C SER A 904 -39.50 5.76 13.01
N LEU A 905 -38.59 6.74 13.02
CA LEU A 905 -38.90 8.13 13.33
C LEU A 905 -39.51 8.85 12.11
N VAL A 906 -39.06 8.53 10.89
CA VAL A 906 -39.47 9.22 9.66
C VAL A 906 -40.55 8.53 8.84
N SER A 907 -40.70 7.20 8.97
CA SER A 907 -41.61 6.43 8.11
C SER A 907 -43.10 6.66 8.44
N GLY A 908 -43.91 6.77 7.39
CA GLY A 908 -45.38 6.80 7.50
C GLY A 908 -45.99 8.06 8.11
N CYS A 909 -45.20 9.10 8.41
CA CYS A 909 -45.67 10.33 9.05
C CYS A 909 -45.39 11.56 8.16
N THR A 910 -46.21 12.61 8.33
CA THR A 910 -45.88 13.95 7.80
C THR A 910 -44.95 14.63 8.80
N LEU A 911 -43.81 15.14 8.32
CA LEU A 911 -42.81 15.81 9.13
C LEU A 911 -42.80 17.30 8.80
N LEU A 912 -42.49 18.12 9.79
CA LEU A 912 -42.22 19.54 9.59
C LEU A 912 -40.71 19.72 9.51
N VAL A 913 -40.21 20.33 8.46
CA VAL A 913 -38.78 20.65 8.30
C VAL A 913 -38.54 22.14 8.27
N GLU A 914 -37.48 22.57 8.95
CA GLU A 914 -36.97 23.94 8.91
C GLU A 914 -35.70 23.96 8.07
N VAL A 915 -35.69 24.80 7.02
CA VAL A 915 -34.54 24.93 6.12
C VAL A 915 -33.45 25.76 6.78
N TYR A 916 -32.29 25.14 6.99
CA TYR A 916 -31.09 25.78 7.48
C TYR A 916 -30.27 26.38 6.33
N SER A 917 -29.87 25.53 5.37
CA SER A 917 -29.08 25.94 4.21
C SER A 917 -29.40 25.11 2.96
N LEU A 918 -28.99 25.59 1.78
CA LEU A 918 -29.11 24.89 0.50
C LEU A 918 -27.71 24.76 -0.11
N LEU A 919 -27.24 23.52 -0.31
CA LEU A 919 -25.91 23.24 -0.87
C LEU A 919 -26.02 22.25 -2.02
N HIS A 920 -25.61 22.66 -3.22
CA HIS A 920 -25.55 21.82 -4.42
C HIS A 920 -26.85 21.04 -4.73
N GLY A 921 -28.02 21.61 -4.39
CA GLY A 921 -29.33 20.98 -4.57
C GLY A 921 -29.83 20.12 -3.40
N VAL A 922 -29.07 20.02 -2.31
CA VAL A 922 -29.46 19.34 -1.07
C VAL A 922 -29.87 20.35 -0.01
N LEU A 923 -31.04 20.15 0.60
CA LEU A 923 -31.56 20.98 1.68
C LEU A 923 -31.03 20.48 3.02
N HIS A 924 -30.22 21.30 3.69
CA HIS A 924 -29.83 21.05 5.07
C HIS A 924 -30.95 21.55 5.98
N VAL A 925 -31.48 20.67 6.82
CA VAL A 925 -32.73 20.92 7.56
C VAL A 925 -32.71 20.46 9.00
N ASP A 926 -33.53 21.11 9.83
CA ASP A 926 -33.98 20.57 11.10
C ASP A 926 -35.33 19.86 10.91
N VAL A 927 -35.48 18.65 11.47
CA VAL A 927 -36.64 17.79 11.20
C VAL A 927 -37.43 17.55 12.49
N PHE A 928 -38.71 17.94 12.47
CA PHE A 928 -39.60 17.85 13.61
C PHE A 928 -40.74 16.85 13.37
N ARG A 929 -41.00 16.02 14.39
CA ARG A 929 -42.14 15.10 14.45
C ARG A 929 -43.13 15.54 15.51
N HIS A 930 -44.43 15.43 15.21
CA HIS A 930 -45.48 15.68 16.18
C HIS A 930 -45.62 14.52 17.16
N SER A 931 -45.48 14.79 18.46
CA SER A 931 -45.54 13.78 19.52
C SER A 931 -46.70 14.05 20.49
N GLY A 932 -47.93 13.71 20.09
CA GLY A 932 -49.11 13.70 20.97
C GLY A 932 -49.22 14.86 21.97
N ARG A 933 -49.31 14.55 23.29
CA ARG A 933 -49.46 15.53 24.38
C ARG A 933 -48.26 16.46 24.60
N SER A 934 -47.14 16.28 23.88
CA SER A 934 -45.87 16.97 24.11
C SER A 934 -45.26 17.52 22.81
N GLY A 935 -45.85 18.58 22.24
CA GLY A 935 -45.23 19.46 21.23
C GLY A 935 -44.57 18.81 20.00
N LEU A 936 -43.75 19.61 19.31
CA LEU A 936 -42.85 19.19 18.23
C LEU A 936 -41.53 18.70 18.84
N VAL A 937 -41.05 17.53 18.42
CA VAL A 937 -39.76 16.95 18.86
C VAL A 937 -38.82 16.91 17.67
N ASN A 938 -37.60 17.46 17.81
CA ASN A 938 -36.56 17.37 16.79
C ASN A 938 -35.97 15.96 16.76
N ILE A 939 -35.93 15.33 15.59
CA ILE A 939 -35.40 13.98 15.38
C ILE A 939 -33.91 13.89 15.73
N ARG A 940 -33.12 14.94 15.44
CA ARG A 940 -31.70 15.01 15.81
C ARG A 940 -31.52 14.81 17.31
N ASP A 941 -32.28 15.55 18.12
CA ASP A 941 -32.15 15.52 19.58
C ASP A 941 -32.52 14.15 20.16
N VAL A 942 -33.46 13.43 19.52
CA VAL A 942 -33.78 12.03 19.87
C VAL A 942 -32.59 11.12 19.60
N LEU A 943 -31.98 11.22 18.42
CA LEU A 943 -30.81 10.40 18.03
C LEU A 943 -29.58 10.70 18.90
N VAL A 944 -29.37 11.96 19.28
CA VAL A 944 -28.29 12.37 20.19
C VAL A 944 -28.55 11.83 21.60
N LYS A 945 -29.78 11.97 22.12
CA LYS A 945 -30.16 11.43 23.44
C LYS A 945 -30.03 9.90 23.51
N GLU A 946 -30.34 9.22 22.41
CA GLU A 946 -30.20 7.75 22.27
C GLU A 946 -28.77 7.31 21.89
N ARG A 947 -27.82 8.26 21.77
CA ARG A 947 -26.38 8.04 21.48
C ARG A 947 -26.08 7.43 20.12
N HIS A 948 -27.00 7.58 19.18
CA HIS A 948 -26.78 7.21 17.79
C HIS A 948 -25.96 8.29 17.05
N ALA A 949 -26.16 9.56 17.42
CA ALA A 949 -25.52 10.72 16.80
C ALA A 949 -24.85 11.64 17.83
N GLU A 950 -23.97 12.52 17.36
CA GLU A 950 -23.35 13.62 18.12
C GLU A 950 -23.62 14.95 17.40
N LEU A 951 -23.53 16.07 18.13
CA LEU A 951 -23.65 17.40 17.55
C LEU A 951 -22.37 17.75 16.80
N ALA A 952 -22.52 18.34 15.62
CA ALA A 952 -21.40 18.74 14.76
C ALA A 952 -21.55 20.19 14.28
N GLU A 953 -20.42 20.81 13.93
CA GLU A 953 -20.42 22.09 13.24
C GLU A 953 -20.80 21.90 11.76
N GLU A 954 -21.52 22.89 11.23
CA GLU A 954 -21.84 22.93 9.80
C GLU A 954 -20.65 23.45 9.00
N SER A 955 -20.53 23.00 7.75
CA SER A 955 -19.48 23.50 6.86
C SER A 955 -19.56 25.01 6.67
N HIS A 956 -18.41 25.61 6.36
CA HIS A 956 -18.34 27.02 6.06
C HIS A 956 -19.32 27.38 4.92
N ASP A 957 -19.45 26.53 3.92
CA ASP A 957 -20.41 26.69 2.82
C ASP A 957 -21.87 26.69 3.32
N SER A 958 -22.20 25.78 4.23
CA SER A 958 -23.54 25.68 4.83
C SER A 958 -23.85 26.93 5.67
N GLN A 959 -22.86 27.45 6.40
CA GLN A 959 -22.97 28.69 7.16
C GLN A 959 -23.18 29.91 6.25
N GLN A 960 -22.40 30.04 5.17
CA GLN A 960 -22.59 31.11 4.19
C GLN A 960 -23.95 31.05 3.49
N SER A 961 -24.36 29.86 3.05
CA SER A 961 -25.68 29.64 2.44
C SER A 961 -26.80 29.96 3.43
N HIS A 962 -26.64 29.61 4.71
CA HIS A 962 -27.57 29.95 5.78
C HIS A 962 -27.71 31.46 5.97
N ASP A 963 -26.60 32.21 5.97
CA ASP A 963 -26.62 33.66 6.11
C ASP A 963 -27.25 34.34 4.89
N LEU A 964 -26.96 33.87 3.68
CA LEU A 964 -27.61 34.34 2.45
C LEU A 964 -29.12 34.05 2.45
N LEU A 965 -29.53 32.85 2.88
CA LEU A 965 -30.95 32.48 2.96
C LEU A 965 -31.69 33.29 4.02
N LYS A 966 -31.05 33.60 5.15
CA LYS A 966 -31.61 34.54 6.14
C LYS A 966 -31.88 35.90 5.52
N GLU A 967 -30.93 36.46 4.76
CA GLU A 967 -31.13 37.72 4.05
C GLU A 967 -32.28 37.62 3.04
N LEU A 968 -32.33 36.55 2.24
CA LEU A 968 -33.40 36.34 1.23
C LEU A 968 -34.79 36.17 1.85
N PHE A 969 -34.93 35.43 2.95
CA PHE A 969 -36.21 35.29 3.66
C PHE A 969 -36.63 36.57 4.39
N LEU A 970 -35.69 37.47 4.69
CA LEU A 970 -35.98 38.81 5.22
C LEU A 970 -36.36 39.80 4.12
N ASP A 971 -35.86 39.62 2.88
CA ASP A 971 -35.97 40.56 1.77
C ASP A 971 -37.04 40.20 0.71
N GLU A 972 -37.93 39.24 1.00
CA GLU A 972 -39.13 38.90 0.17
C GLU A 972 -40.08 40.09 -0.09
N ALA A 973 -39.73 41.30 0.37
CA ALA A 973 -40.44 42.56 0.08
C ALA A 973 -39.84 43.40 -1.08
N LYS A 974 -38.64 43.15 -1.64
CA LYS A 974 -38.09 44.05 -2.69
C LYS A 974 -37.32 43.38 -3.84
N LYS A 975 -37.96 43.50 -5.02
CA LYS A 975 -37.42 43.64 -6.40
C LYS A 975 -36.95 42.39 -7.17
N GLU A 976 -37.70 42.10 -8.23
CA GLU A 976 -37.17 41.51 -9.46
C GLU A 976 -36.37 42.56 -10.26
N GLN A 977 -35.07 42.34 -10.47
CA GLN A 977 -34.31 43.00 -11.56
C GLN A 977 -34.11 42.00 -12.71
N LYS A 978 -34.68 42.31 -13.88
CA LYS A 978 -34.44 41.59 -15.14
C LYS A 978 -33.13 42.09 -15.79
N MET A 979 -32.23 41.15 -16.13
CA MET A 979 -31.08 41.38 -17.01
C MET A 979 -31.41 41.09 -18.50
N PRO A 980 -30.62 41.60 -19.47
CA PRO A 980 -30.94 41.51 -20.89
C PRO A 980 -30.72 40.10 -21.46
N VAL A 981 -31.68 39.63 -22.27
CA VAL A 981 -31.74 38.29 -22.87
C VAL A 981 -31.10 38.23 -24.27
N SER A 982 -30.92 39.36 -24.95
CA SER A 982 -30.60 39.43 -26.40
C SER A 982 -29.18 38.97 -26.78
N ALA A 983 -28.13 39.39 -26.07
CA ALA A 983 -26.74 39.04 -26.41
C ALA A 983 -26.41 37.53 -26.33
N ARG A 984 -27.23 36.76 -25.61
CA ARG A 984 -26.97 35.34 -25.29
C ARG A 984 -27.49 34.36 -26.33
N GLN A 985 -28.52 34.76 -27.09
CA GLN A 985 -29.05 33.95 -28.18
C GLN A 985 -28.09 33.94 -29.38
N GLU A 986 -27.40 35.04 -29.62
CA GLU A 986 -26.36 35.17 -30.66
C GLU A 986 -25.16 34.26 -30.36
N GLU A 987 -24.63 34.28 -29.12
CA GLU A 987 -23.54 33.38 -28.69
C GLU A 987 -23.92 31.89 -28.83
N LYS A 988 -25.15 31.51 -28.44
CA LYS A 988 -25.63 30.13 -28.56
C LYS A 988 -25.68 29.66 -30.02
N HIS A 989 -26.21 30.48 -30.93
CA HIS A 989 -26.26 30.15 -32.35
C HIS A 989 -24.86 29.99 -32.97
N LEU A 990 -23.88 30.80 -32.56
CA LEU A 990 -22.49 30.68 -33.02
C LEU A 990 -21.82 29.38 -32.55
N ILE A 991 -22.06 28.98 -31.29
CA ILE A 991 -21.55 27.71 -30.73
C ILE A 991 -22.15 26.51 -31.47
N GLU A 992 -23.46 26.50 -31.70
CA GLU A 992 -24.15 25.42 -32.43
C GLU A 992 -23.64 25.29 -33.88
N ARG A 993 -23.40 26.43 -34.56
CA ARG A 993 -22.82 26.46 -35.91
C ARG A 993 -21.43 25.84 -35.94
N LEU A 994 -20.57 26.21 -35.00
CA LEU A 994 -19.22 25.65 -34.85
C LEU A 994 -19.24 24.14 -34.60
N LEU A 995 -20.06 23.66 -33.65
CA LEU A 995 -20.16 22.23 -33.35
C LEU A 995 -20.65 21.41 -34.55
N LYS A 996 -21.55 21.97 -35.36
CA LYS A 996 -22.04 21.32 -36.58
C LYS A 996 -20.94 21.21 -37.65
N CYS A 997 -20.17 22.28 -37.87
CA CYS A 997 -19.06 22.31 -38.83
C CYS A 997 -18.01 21.22 -38.57
N PHE A 998 -17.67 20.96 -37.30
CA PHE A 998 -16.67 19.97 -36.91
C PHE A 998 -17.26 18.57 -36.60
N SER A 999 -18.59 18.41 -36.61
CA SER A 999 -19.27 17.12 -36.44
C SER A 999 -19.60 16.43 -37.76
N GLU A 1000 -19.89 17.19 -38.82
CA GLU A 1000 -20.05 16.67 -40.18
C GLU A 1000 -18.65 16.50 -40.79
N LYS A 1001 -18.33 15.35 -41.39
CA LYS A 1001 -16.98 14.92 -41.85
C LYS A 1001 -16.32 15.78 -42.96
N LYS A 1002 -16.58 17.09 -43.02
CA LYS A 1002 -16.15 18.03 -44.07
C LYS A 1002 -14.89 18.83 -43.73
N SER A 1003 -14.30 18.68 -42.54
CA SER A 1003 -13.04 19.35 -42.14
C SER A 1003 -11.82 18.43 -42.24
N ASP A 1004 -10.65 18.99 -42.49
CA ASP A 1004 -9.36 18.29 -42.39
C ASP A 1004 -9.18 17.64 -41.00
N ALA A 1005 -8.52 16.48 -40.93
CA ALA A 1005 -8.31 15.77 -39.68
C ALA A 1005 -7.41 16.58 -38.72
N PRO A 1006 -7.64 16.52 -37.39
CA PRO A 1006 -6.78 17.21 -36.42
C PRO A 1006 -5.34 16.66 -36.50
N THR A 1007 -4.37 17.53 -36.81
CA THR A 1007 -2.97 17.16 -37.06
C THR A 1007 -2.07 17.37 -35.84
N HIS A 1008 -2.48 18.19 -34.86
CA HIS A 1008 -1.67 18.57 -33.72
C HIS A 1008 -2.15 17.93 -32.41
N LYS A 1009 -1.22 17.54 -31.53
CA LYS A 1009 -1.52 16.96 -30.23
C LYS A 1009 -1.16 17.94 -29.11
N VAL A 1010 -2.13 18.26 -28.26
CA VAL A 1010 -1.92 19.11 -27.08
C VAL A 1010 -2.03 18.27 -25.82
N LYS A 1011 -1.06 18.44 -24.92
CA LYS A 1011 -1.04 17.79 -23.61
C LYS A 1011 -1.87 18.60 -22.61
N VAL A 1012 -2.89 17.96 -22.03
CA VAL A 1012 -3.72 18.52 -20.97
C VAL A 1012 -3.16 18.08 -19.61
N PHE A 1013 -3.19 18.97 -18.62
CA PHE A 1013 -2.74 18.66 -17.26
C PHE A 1013 -3.92 18.39 -16.33
N GLY A 1014 -3.77 17.39 -15.47
CA GLY A 1014 -4.79 16.96 -14.51
C GLY A 1014 -5.15 15.49 -14.71
N PRO A 1015 -6.33 15.03 -14.26
CA PRO A 1015 -7.32 15.73 -13.43
C PRO A 1015 -6.81 16.09 -12.02
N PHE A 1016 -7.22 17.24 -11.49
CA PHE A 1016 -6.88 17.73 -10.15
C PHE A 1016 -8.13 17.91 -9.28
N SER A 1017 -7.99 17.70 -7.97
CA SER A 1017 -9.00 18.07 -6.96
C SER A 1017 -8.34 18.97 -5.91
N PRO A 1018 -8.94 20.11 -5.55
CA PRO A 1018 -8.42 20.99 -4.51
C PRO A 1018 -8.57 20.41 -3.09
N TYR A 1019 -9.44 19.41 -2.92
CA TYR A 1019 -9.64 18.69 -1.66
C TYR A 1019 -8.56 17.61 -1.41
N GLN A 1020 -7.57 17.49 -2.30
CA GLN A 1020 -6.46 16.57 -2.10
C GLN A 1020 -5.59 17.03 -0.92
N LEU A 1021 -5.49 16.20 0.12
CA LEU A 1021 -4.76 16.51 1.34
C LEU A 1021 -3.27 16.14 1.23
N LYS A 1022 -2.42 16.93 1.89
CA LYS A 1022 -1.02 16.60 2.15
C LYS A 1022 -0.91 15.82 3.47
N CYS A 1023 -0.04 14.83 3.47
CA CYS A 1023 0.25 13.99 4.62
C CYS A 1023 1.52 14.47 5.34
N TYR A 1024 1.55 14.39 6.66
CA TYR A 1024 2.67 14.79 7.52
C TYR A 1024 2.96 13.69 8.54
N SER A 1025 4.24 13.42 8.83
CA SER A 1025 4.65 12.47 9.86
C SER A 1025 4.65 13.14 11.23
N LEU A 1026 4.29 12.38 12.27
CA LEU A 1026 4.27 12.88 13.66
C LEU A 1026 5.60 12.74 14.40
N THR A 1027 6.54 11.94 13.88
CA THR A 1027 7.86 11.79 14.51
C THR A 1027 8.70 13.05 14.32
N LYS A 1028 9.41 13.48 15.36
CA LYS A 1028 10.23 14.70 15.36
C LYS A 1028 11.20 14.77 14.18
N ILE A 1029 11.87 13.65 13.86
CA ILE A 1029 12.86 13.59 12.79
C ILE A 1029 12.27 13.73 11.37
N SER A 1030 11.01 13.36 11.18
CA SER A 1030 10.35 13.34 9.86
C SER A 1030 9.35 14.48 9.66
N GLN A 1031 9.06 15.27 10.68
CA GLN A 1031 8.05 16.34 10.66
C GLN A 1031 8.26 17.35 9.51
N PHE A 1032 9.52 17.69 9.19
CA PHE A 1032 9.87 18.66 8.14
C PHE A 1032 10.17 18.02 6.78
N ARG A 1033 10.12 16.68 6.67
CA ARG A 1033 10.40 15.97 5.42
C ARG A 1033 9.11 15.86 4.59
N ASN A 1034 9.25 15.91 3.26
CA ASN A 1034 8.11 15.64 2.38
C ASN A 1034 7.69 14.17 2.52
N VAL A 1035 6.39 13.94 2.75
CA VAL A 1035 5.82 12.60 2.90
C VAL A 1035 4.98 12.26 1.67
N PHE A 1036 5.28 11.13 1.05
CA PHE A 1036 4.55 10.58 -0.09
C PHE A 1036 3.97 9.22 0.27
N ILE A 1037 2.77 8.91 -0.20
CA ILE A 1037 2.19 7.58 -0.04
C ILE A 1037 2.42 6.79 -1.34
N GLN A 1038 2.81 5.52 -1.23
CA GLN A 1038 3.07 4.65 -2.38
C GLN A 1038 1.86 4.61 -3.32
N LYS A 1039 2.12 4.63 -4.64
CA LYS A 1039 1.07 4.79 -5.67
C LYS A 1039 0.13 3.60 -5.81
N ASP A 1040 0.36 2.50 -5.13
CA ASP A 1040 -0.48 1.31 -5.10
C ASP A 1040 -1.32 1.19 -3.82
N SER A 1041 -1.07 2.04 -2.82
CA SER A 1041 -1.92 2.19 -1.64
C SER A 1041 -3.27 2.80 -2.01
N ILE A 1042 -4.35 2.33 -1.38
CA ILE A 1042 -5.68 2.92 -1.56
C ILE A 1042 -5.74 4.37 -1.07
N ASN A 1043 -4.99 4.74 -0.02
CA ASN A 1043 -4.95 6.10 0.53
C ASN A 1043 -3.85 6.98 -0.10
N SER A 1044 -3.28 6.55 -1.22
CA SER A 1044 -2.33 7.36 -2.01
C SER A 1044 -2.90 8.68 -2.50
N ILE A 1045 -4.22 8.78 -2.53
CA ILE A 1045 -4.97 10.02 -2.70
C ILE A 1045 -6.00 10.01 -1.58
N VAL A 1046 -6.00 11.05 -0.76
CA VAL A 1046 -7.05 11.30 0.22
C VAL A 1046 -7.68 12.63 -0.15
N VAL A 1047 -8.99 12.59 -0.36
CA VAL A 1047 -9.80 13.76 -0.68
C VAL A 1047 -10.69 14.04 0.52
N HIS A 1048 -10.70 15.28 0.97
CA HIS A 1048 -11.52 15.75 2.10
C HIS A 1048 -13.01 15.42 1.88
N ASP A 1049 -13.66 14.77 2.85
CA ASP A 1049 -15.04 14.24 2.70
C ASP A 1049 -16.13 15.20 3.22
N GLY A 1050 -15.77 16.18 4.07
CA GLY A 1050 -16.65 17.27 4.52
C GLY A 1050 -16.12 18.00 5.76
N ALA A 1051 -16.62 19.20 6.03
CA ALA A 1051 -16.19 20.11 7.11
C ALA A 1051 -16.41 19.64 8.56
N GLU A 1052 -17.04 18.48 8.75
CA GLU A 1052 -17.40 17.94 10.07
C GLU A 1052 -16.15 17.47 10.87
N ASP A 1053 -14.97 17.41 10.23
CA ASP A 1053 -13.71 16.93 10.81
C ASP A 1053 -12.69 18.08 11.03
N SER A 1054 -12.89 18.92 12.06
CA SER A 1054 -11.93 19.97 12.43
C SER A 1054 -10.60 19.44 13.02
N PHE A 1055 -10.52 18.12 13.23
CA PHE A 1055 -9.44 17.41 13.93
C PHE A 1055 -8.52 16.60 12.99
N GLN A 1056 -7.37 16.19 13.51
CA GLN A 1056 -6.37 15.45 12.74
C GLN A 1056 -6.69 13.94 12.70
N GLN A 1057 -7.14 13.45 11.54
CA GLN A 1057 -7.35 12.02 11.33
C GLN A 1057 -6.02 11.24 11.24
N LEU A 1058 -5.93 10.13 11.96
CA LEU A 1058 -4.75 9.26 11.99
C LEU A 1058 -4.66 8.37 10.75
N LEU A 1059 -3.51 8.42 10.07
CA LEU A 1059 -3.05 7.45 9.08
C LEU A 1059 -1.90 6.64 9.68
N VAL A 1060 -2.01 5.31 9.60
CA VAL A 1060 -0.94 4.39 10.03
C VAL A 1060 -0.27 3.81 8.79
N ALA A 1061 1.06 3.88 8.74
CA ALA A 1061 1.85 3.24 7.69
C ALA A 1061 2.48 1.94 8.21
N THR A 1062 2.30 0.86 7.45
CA THR A 1062 2.91 -0.45 7.76
C THR A 1062 4.39 -0.47 7.41
N ASP A 1063 4.75 0.21 6.33
CA ASP A 1063 6.12 0.31 5.81
C ASP A 1063 6.51 1.78 5.64
N VAL A 1064 7.73 2.13 6.05
CA VAL A 1064 8.27 3.49 5.91
C VAL A 1064 9.64 3.40 5.29
N SER A 1065 9.80 4.03 4.14
CA SER A 1065 11.04 4.08 3.38
C SER A 1065 11.41 5.52 3.04
N VAL A 1066 12.66 5.75 2.65
CA VAL A 1066 13.16 7.09 2.29
C VAL A 1066 13.73 7.07 0.88
N THR A 1067 13.41 8.11 0.10
CA THR A 1067 14.01 8.33 -1.21
C THR A 1067 15.48 8.74 -1.09
N ALA A 1068 16.26 8.63 -2.17
CA ALA A 1068 17.62 9.16 -2.19
C ALA A 1068 17.68 10.68 -1.89
N ALA A 1069 16.58 11.42 -2.14
CA ALA A 1069 16.46 12.85 -1.85
C ALA A 1069 15.97 13.15 -0.42
N GLY A 1070 15.86 12.15 0.46
CA GLY A 1070 15.47 12.34 1.87
C GLY A 1070 13.96 12.45 2.13
N SER A 1071 13.10 12.44 1.09
CA SER A 1071 11.64 12.39 1.26
C SER A 1071 11.17 11.02 1.74
N VAL A 1072 10.19 10.99 2.64
CA VAL A 1072 9.60 9.79 3.25
C VAL A 1072 8.53 9.20 2.34
N ILE A 1073 8.51 7.88 2.19
CA ILE A 1073 7.52 7.11 1.44
C ILE A 1073 6.81 6.14 2.38
N LEU A 1074 5.49 6.26 2.48
CA LEU A 1074 4.62 5.39 3.28
C LEU A 1074 4.02 4.27 2.41
N GLY A 1075 4.18 3.03 2.84
CA GLY A 1075 3.63 1.83 2.20
C GLY A 1075 2.52 1.17 3.02
N GLU A 1076 1.60 0.51 2.32
CA GLU A 1076 0.45 -0.24 2.87
C GLU A 1076 -0.22 0.44 4.07
N THR A 1077 -1.05 1.44 3.77
CA THR A 1077 -1.56 2.38 4.77
C THR A 1077 -2.96 2.03 5.25
N SER A 1078 -3.28 2.44 6.47
CA SER A 1078 -4.61 2.31 7.06
C SER A 1078 -5.07 3.65 7.62
N LEU A 1079 -6.17 4.19 7.06
CA LEU A 1079 -6.82 5.40 7.58
C LEU A 1079 -7.76 5.00 8.71
N MET A 1080 -7.56 5.59 9.89
CA MET A 1080 -8.38 5.32 11.07
C MET A 1080 -9.73 6.04 10.96
N PRO A 1081 -10.82 5.52 11.56
CA PRO A 1081 -12.11 6.21 11.56
C PRO A 1081 -12.00 7.62 12.14
N PRO A 1082 -12.80 8.59 11.64
CA PRO A 1082 -12.81 9.95 12.14
C PRO A 1082 -13.52 9.99 13.50
N ILE A 1083 -12.81 9.64 14.56
CA ILE A 1083 -13.29 9.73 15.95
C ILE A 1083 -12.41 10.75 16.68
N HIS A 1084 -13.02 11.77 17.26
CA HIS A 1084 -12.35 12.77 18.08
C HIS A 1084 -11.55 12.13 19.23
N GLY A 1085 -10.33 12.60 19.47
CA GLY A 1085 -9.43 12.06 20.49
C GLY A 1085 -8.80 10.70 20.18
N LEU A 1086 -9.17 10.04 19.08
CA LEU A 1086 -8.68 8.68 18.78
C LEU A 1086 -7.16 8.64 18.58
N LEU A 1087 -6.58 9.65 17.90
CA LEU A 1087 -5.14 9.77 17.71
C LEU A 1087 -4.39 9.80 19.06
N ALA A 1088 -4.87 10.64 19.98
CA ALA A 1088 -4.31 10.77 21.33
C ALA A 1088 -4.45 9.46 22.13
N LEU A 1089 -5.63 8.85 22.13
CA LEU A 1089 -5.90 7.59 22.84
C LEU A 1089 -4.99 6.45 22.37
N LEU A 1090 -4.83 6.28 21.04
CA LEU A 1090 -3.98 5.23 20.50
C LEU A 1090 -2.49 5.50 20.72
N SER A 1091 -2.07 6.77 20.63
CA SER A 1091 -0.69 7.17 20.96
C SER A 1091 -0.39 6.86 22.42
N MET A 1092 -1.27 7.22 23.35
CA MET A 1092 -1.12 6.91 24.77
C MET A 1092 -1.18 5.40 25.06
N LEU A 1093 -2.03 4.65 24.37
CA LEU A 1093 -2.17 3.20 24.61
C LEU A 1093 -0.91 2.41 24.23
N PHE A 1094 -0.28 2.77 23.11
CA PHE A 1094 0.80 1.97 22.51
C PHE A 1094 2.20 2.56 22.66
N ALA A 1095 2.34 3.84 22.99
CA ALA A 1095 3.64 4.43 23.32
C ALA A 1095 4.26 3.72 24.54
N PRO A 1096 5.58 3.47 24.55
CA PRO A 1096 6.26 2.89 25.72
C PRO A 1096 6.05 3.75 26.97
N ALA A 1097 6.37 5.04 26.87
CA ALA A 1097 6.19 6.05 27.90
C ALA A 1097 5.50 7.30 27.33
N ILE A 1098 4.83 8.04 28.21
CA ILE A 1098 4.22 9.34 27.88
C ILE A 1098 4.49 10.38 28.96
N GLU A 1099 4.35 11.65 28.57
CA GLU A 1099 4.24 12.79 29.48
C GLU A 1099 3.05 13.65 29.04
N LEU A 1100 2.07 13.84 29.93
CA LEU A 1100 0.90 14.67 29.66
C LEU A 1100 1.28 16.15 29.72
N ARG A 1101 0.78 16.93 28.77
CA ARG A 1101 0.92 18.39 28.75
C ARG A 1101 -0.27 19.02 29.45
N VAL A 1102 0.00 20.03 30.27
CA VAL A 1102 -1.02 20.79 30.99
C VAL A 1102 -0.98 22.24 30.53
N ASP A 1103 -2.14 22.89 30.50
CA ASP A 1103 -2.26 24.32 30.20
C ASP A 1103 -1.59 25.19 31.28
N LYS A 1104 -1.48 26.51 31.01
CA LYS A 1104 -0.84 27.46 31.95
C LYS A 1104 -1.53 27.53 33.30
N SER A 1105 -2.83 27.24 33.37
CA SER A 1105 -3.58 27.25 34.64
C SER A 1105 -3.44 25.96 35.44
N GLY A 1106 -2.91 24.89 34.83
CA GLY A 1106 -2.82 23.58 35.45
C GLY A 1106 -4.15 22.82 35.48
N LYS A 1107 -5.21 23.32 34.84
CA LYS A 1107 -6.59 22.80 34.95
C LYS A 1107 -6.94 21.76 33.91
N TYR A 1108 -6.29 21.80 32.73
CA TYR A 1108 -6.66 20.94 31.61
C TYR A 1108 -5.44 20.32 30.94
N PHE A 1109 -5.56 19.06 30.53
CA PHE A 1109 -4.58 18.48 29.62
C PHE A 1109 -4.74 19.07 28.21
N THR A 1110 -3.62 19.49 27.62
CA THR A 1110 -3.58 20.12 26.28
C THR A 1110 -3.00 19.20 25.21
N GLY A 1111 -2.30 18.13 25.62
CA GLY A 1111 -1.62 17.22 24.72
C GLY A 1111 -0.82 16.17 25.46
N VAL A 1112 -0.02 15.42 24.72
CA VAL A 1112 0.85 14.36 25.23
C VAL A 1112 2.11 14.25 24.40
N LEU A 1113 3.25 14.07 25.07
CA LEU A 1113 4.49 13.64 24.45
C LEU A 1113 4.60 12.13 24.60
N CYS A 1114 4.83 11.42 23.50
CA CYS A 1114 4.92 9.97 23.42
C CYS A 1114 6.31 9.55 22.90
N GLY A 1115 6.90 8.51 23.49
CA GLY A 1115 8.20 8.00 23.06
C GLY A 1115 8.79 6.98 24.04
N LEU A 1116 10.12 6.90 24.09
CA LEU A 1116 10.84 6.07 25.06
C LEU A 1116 10.99 6.72 26.44
N GLY A 1117 10.64 8.01 26.57
CA GLY A 1117 10.81 8.77 27.81
C GLY A 1117 12.22 9.36 27.94
N TRP A 1118 12.60 9.64 29.18
CA TRP A 1118 13.88 10.24 29.54
C TRP A 1118 14.60 9.41 30.60
N SER A 1119 15.93 9.51 30.62
CA SER A 1119 16.75 8.82 31.62
C SER A 1119 16.59 9.48 32.98
N GLN A 1120 16.40 8.67 34.02
CA GLN A 1120 16.26 9.17 35.39
C GLN A 1120 17.59 9.70 35.94
N THR A 1121 18.72 9.22 35.42
CA THR A 1121 20.06 9.62 35.89
C THR A 1121 20.55 10.91 35.24
N SER A 1122 20.32 11.07 33.93
CA SER A 1122 20.83 12.23 33.16
C SER A 1122 19.78 13.31 32.89
N GLY A 1123 18.49 13.00 33.04
CA GLY A 1123 17.39 13.88 32.66
C GLY A 1123 17.23 14.11 31.14
N ALA A 1124 18.05 13.44 30.32
CA ALA A 1124 18.03 13.57 28.87
C ALA A 1124 17.01 12.61 28.23
N PRO A 1125 16.39 12.98 27.10
CA PRO A 1125 15.52 12.08 26.34
C PRO A 1125 16.28 10.85 25.83
N LEU A 1126 15.68 9.67 25.96
CA LEU A 1126 16.31 8.41 25.57
C LEU A 1126 16.37 8.23 24.04
N PHE A 1127 15.31 8.65 23.33
CA PHE A 1127 15.27 8.54 21.86
C PHE A 1127 14.52 9.69 21.19
N PRO A 1128 15.07 10.92 21.27
CA PRO A 1128 14.37 12.15 20.88
C PRO A 1128 13.97 12.23 19.40
N ALA A 1129 14.62 11.46 18.52
CA ALA A 1129 14.32 11.45 17.09
C ALA A 1129 12.93 10.86 16.79
N ASN A 1130 12.49 9.88 17.58
CA ASN A 1130 11.24 9.14 17.38
C ASN A 1130 10.09 9.67 18.24
N ASP A 1131 10.35 10.63 19.14
CA ASP A 1131 9.31 11.24 19.95
C ASP A 1131 8.22 11.86 19.08
N MET A 1132 6.98 11.68 19.52
CA MET A 1132 5.77 12.22 18.91
C MET A 1132 5.04 13.12 19.92
N GLU A 1133 4.76 14.36 19.55
CA GLU A 1133 3.93 15.24 20.35
C GLU A 1133 2.56 15.38 19.70
N VAL A 1134 1.50 15.08 20.47
CA VAL A 1134 0.12 15.07 20.01
C VAL A 1134 -0.67 16.07 20.84
N THR A 1135 -1.26 17.07 20.19
CA THR A 1135 -2.21 17.99 20.82
C THR A 1135 -3.58 17.36 20.94
N PHE A 1136 -4.32 17.68 21.99
CA PHE A 1136 -5.67 17.16 22.20
C PHE A 1136 -6.73 18.00 21.49
N ASP A 1137 -7.68 17.33 20.86
CA ASP A 1137 -8.90 17.87 20.23
C ASP A 1137 -10.15 17.62 21.10
N VAL A 1138 -9.98 16.95 22.24
CA VAL A 1138 -11.02 16.71 23.25
C VAL A 1138 -10.44 16.84 24.65
N HIS A 1139 -11.30 17.15 25.63
CA HIS A 1139 -10.91 17.10 27.04
C HIS A 1139 -10.72 15.65 27.51
N PHE A 1140 -9.51 15.36 28.01
CA PHE A 1140 -9.19 14.12 28.74
C PHE A 1140 -9.14 14.39 30.24
N GLY A 1141 -9.59 13.42 31.04
CA GLY A 1141 -9.53 13.46 32.50
C GLY A 1141 -8.65 12.36 33.10
N LEU A 1142 -8.47 12.41 34.43
CA LEU A 1142 -7.73 11.38 35.18
C LEU A 1142 -8.35 9.98 35.04
N GLU A 1143 -9.67 9.91 34.90
CA GLU A 1143 -10.40 8.66 34.64
C GLU A 1143 -9.97 8.00 33.32
N ASP A 1144 -9.75 8.78 32.25
CA ASP A 1144 -9.29 8.25 30.96
C ASP A 1144 -7.90 7.61 31.08
N ILE A 1145 -6.98 8.27 31.79
CA ILE A 1145 -5.61 7.75 32.02
C ILE A 1145 -5.66 6.47 32.86
N THR A 1146 -6.54 6.43 33.86
CA THR A 1146 -6.75 5.25 34.72
C THR A 1146 -7.32 4.07 33.92
N GLU A 1147 -8.27 4.32 33.00
CA GLU A 1147 -8.80 3.30 32.08
C GLU A 1147 -7.73 2.79 31.11
N ILE A 1148 -6.88 3.67 30.57
CA ILE A 1148 -5.72 3.29 29.74
C ILE A 1148 -4.77 2.38 30.54
N ASN A 1149 -4.42 2.75 31.77
CA ASN A 1149 -3.58 1.92 32.64
C ASN A 1149 -4.22 0.56 32.96
N SER A 1150 -5.54 0.52 33.18
CA SER A 1150 -6.29 -0.72 33.37
C SER A 1150 -6.20 -1.63 32.13
N LEU A 1151 -6.33 -1.04 30.93
CA LEU A 1151 -6.18 -1.75 29.67
C LEU A 1151 -4.73 -2.26 29.45
N ARG A 1152 -3.71 -1.42 29.66
CA ARG A 1152 -2.29 -1.81 29.56
C ARG A 1152 -1.95 -2.94 30.55
N THR A 1153 -2.49 -2.88 31.77
CA THR A 1153 -2.35 -3.95 32.77
C THR A 1153 -2.94 -5.27 32.25
N ALA A 1154 -4.14 -5.25 31.68
CA ALA A 1154 -4.75 -6.44 31.11
C ALA A 1154 -3.96 -6.99 29.92
N MET A 1155 -3.43 -6.12 29.05
CA MET A 1155 -2.55 -6.52 27.94
C MET A 1155 -1.26 -7.19 28.44
N ASN A 1156 -0.60 -6.63 29.45
CA ASN A 1156 0.61 -7.19 30.05
C ASN A 1156 0.39 -8.59 30.65
N LYS A 1157 -0.79 -8.89 31.19
CA LYS A 1157 -1.14 -10.22 31.69
C LYS A 1157 -1.14 -11.31 30.61
N LEU A 1158 -1.41 -10.95 29.34
CA LEU A 1158 -1.28 -11.86 28.20
C LEU A 1158 0.12 -11.86 27.57
N LEU A 1159 0.97 -10.88 27.91
CA LEU A 1159 2.35 -10.74 27.43
C LEU A 1159 3.39 -11.25 28.44
N CYS A 1160 3.04 -12.29 29.21
CA CYS A 1160 3.96 -12.91 30.16
C CYS A 1160 4.09 -14.40 29.90
N GLU A 1161 5.22 -14.98 30.30
CA GLU A 1161 5.47 -16.43 30.15
C GLU A 1161 4.43 -17.28 30.90
N GLN A 1162 3.86 -16.76 31.99
CA GLN A 1162 2.83 -17.48 32.75
C GLN A 1162 1.56 -17.75 31.91
N ALA A 1163 1.27 -16.92 30.91
CA ALA A 1163 0.14 -17.13 29.99
C ALA A 1163 0.30 -18.38 29.10
N LEU A 1164 1.52 -18.94 28.99
CA LEU A 1164 1.78 -20.22 28.30
C LEU A 1164 1.07 -21.40 28.97
N HIS A 1165 0.85 -21.32 30.29
CA HIS A 1165 0.26 -22.38 31.10
C HIS A 1165 -1.24 -22.18 31.35
N SER A 1166 -1.79 -21.02 30.98
CA SER A 1166 -3.21 -20.71 31.13
C SER A 1166 -4.09 -21.54 30.19
N GLY A 1167 -5.25 -21.98 30.68
CA GLY A 1167 -6.25 -22.65 29.86
C GLY A 1167 -6.83 -21.72 28.78
N GLN A 1168 -7.24 -22.30 27.65
CA GLN A 1168 -7.79 -21.54 26.51
C GLN A 1168 -9.04 -20.71 26.86
N GLU A 1169 -9.83 -21.18 27.82
CA GLU A 1169 -11.01 -20.45 28.31
C GLU A 1169 -10.63 -19.18 29.09
N GLN A 1170 -9.61 -19.27 29.96
CA GLN A 1170 -9.09 -18.12 30.70
C GLN A 1170 -8.50 -17.07 29.75
N VAL A 1171 -7.75 -17.51 28.74
CA VAL A 1171 -7.22 -16.63 27.69
C VAL A 1171 -8.36 -15.96 26.93
N ALA A 1172 -9.43 -16.70 26.60
CA ALA A 1172 -10.59 -16.13 25.93
C ALA A 1172 -11.33 -15.08 26.78
N GLN A 1173 -11.45 -15.31 28.09
CA GLN A 1173 -12.03 -14.34 29.03
C GLN A 1173 -11.20 -13.06 29.13
N LEU A 1174 -9.88 -13.18 29.24
CA LEU A 1174 -8.97 -12.03 29.27
C LEU A 1174 -9.01 -11.24 27.95
N GLN A 1175 -9.03 -11.91 26.81
CA GLN A 1175 -9.18 -11.26 25.50
C GLN A 1175 -10.51 -10.48 25.42
N GLU A 1176 -11.61 -11.05 25.91
CA GLU A 1176 -12.90 -10.36 25.90
C GLU A 1176 -12.92 -9.18 26.88
N ASP A 1177 -12.33 -9.31 28.07
CA ASP A 1177 -12.17 -8.19 29.01
C ASP A 1177 -11.38 -7.03 28.39
N ILE A 1178 -10.27 -7.32 27.71
CA ILE A 1178 -9.46 -6.32 26.98
C ILE A 1178 -10.28 -5.63 25.89
N ARG A 1179 -11.06 -6.40 25.12
CA ARG A 1179 -11.92 -5.87 24.06
C ARG A 1179 -12.99 -4.94 24.62
N GLN A 1180 -13.64 -5.34 25.71
CA GLN A 1180 -14.66 -4.52 26.36
C GLN A 1180 -14.06 -3.25 26.96
N LYS A 1181 -12.91 -3.33 27.64
CA LYS A 1181 -12.19 -2.16 28.17
C LYS A 1181 -11.82 -1.17 27.05
N LEU A 1182 -11.29 -1.65 25.92
CA LEU A 1182 -11.01 -0.81 24.76
C LEU A 1182 -12.28 -0.14 24.23
N LEU A 1183 -13.35 -0.91 24.02
CA LEU A 1183 -14.60 -0.37 23.49
C LEU A 1183 -15.26 0.65 24.44
N CYS A 1184 -15.18 0.44 25.76
CA CYS A 1184 -15.67 1.39 26.76
C CYS A 1184 -14.85 2.69 26.77
N LEU A 1185 -13.53 2.61 26.62
CA LEU A 1185 -12.63 3.78 26.56
C LEU A 1185 -12.93 4.67 25.33
N ILE A 1186 -13.19 4.05 24.18
CA ILE A 1186 -13.52 4.77 22.93
C ILE A 1186 -14.99 5.23 22.93
N CYS A 1187 -15.93 4.36 23.28
CA CYS A 1187 -17.37 4.60 23.21
C CYS A 1187 -17.94 5.01 24.58
N LYS A 1188 -17.48 6.15 25.10
CA LYS A 1188 -17.92 6.69 26.40
C LYS A 1188 -19.43 6.93 26.42
N SER A 1189 -20.03 6.83 27.62
CA SER A 1189 -21.46 7.03 27.83
C SER A 1189 -21.90 8.48 27.62
N LYS A 1190 -21.01 9.44 27.93
CA LYS A 1190 -21.08 10.85 27.56
C LYS A 1190 -19.89 11.13 26.62
N PRO A 1191 -20.10 11.73 25.42
CA PRO A 1191 -19.00 12.16 24.56
C PRO A 1191 -18.06 13.11 25.29
N ARG A 1192 -16.78 13.09 24.91
CA ARG A 1192 -15.80 14.05 25.42
C ARG A 1192 -16.07 15.41 24.81
N ASP A 1193 -15.89 16.46 25.61
CA ASP A 1193 -16.10 17.83 25.15
C ASP A 1193 -14.99 18.19 24.14
N ILE A 1194 -15.39 18.64 22.94
CA ILE A 1194 -14.48 18.99 21.83
C ILE A 1194 -13.80 20.32 22.14
N ILE A 1195 -12.49 20.40 21.87
CA ILE A 1195 -11.68 21.61 22.08
C ILE A 1195 -10.80 21.92 20.87
N ASP A 1196 -10.44 23.20 20.74
CA ASP A 1196 -9.41 23.60 19.78
C ASP A 1196 -8.02 23.16 20.25
N PRO A 1197 -7.23 22.47 19.40
CA PRO A 1197 -5.89 22.04 19.77
C PRO A 1197 -4.96 23.19 20.13
N THR A 1198 -4.40 23.16 21.34
CA THR A 1198 -3.44 24.15 21.84
C THR A 1198 -2.02 23.60 21.85
N TRP A 1199 -1.09 24.33 21.22
CA TRP A 1199 0.33 23.95 21.19
C TRP A 1199 1.04 24.32 22.49
N TYR A 1200 1.97 23.46 22.91
CA TYR A 1200 2.80 23.68 24.09
C TYR A 1200 4.00 24.59 23.78
N GLU A 1201 4.43 25.39 24.76
CA GLU A 1201 5.50 26.40 24.55
C GLU A 1201 6.88 25.80 24.29
N LYS A 1202 7.19 24.64 24.90
CA LYS A 1202 8.46 23.92 24.75
C LYS A 1202 8.22 22.56 24.09
N PRO A 1203 8.04 22.52 22.76
CA PRO A 1203 7.68 21.28 22.07
C PRO A 1203 8.80 20.24 22.17
N TYR A 1204 8.42 18.97 22.28
CA TYR A 1204 9.30 17.80 22.38
C TYR A 1204 10.31 17.80 23.55
N ALA A 1205 10.10 18.63 24.58
CA ALA A 1205 10.91 18.59 25.79
C ALA A 1205 10.26 17.65 26.82
N TRP A 1206 11.01 16.69 27.34
CA TRP A 1206 10.59 15.84 28.46
C TRP A 1206 10.85 16.52 29.81
N ASN A 1207 10.31 15.93 30.87
CA ASN A 1207 10.48 16.34 32.27
C ASN A 1207 10.03 17.80 32.51
N GLN A 1208 8.86 18.18 31.96
CA GLN A 1208 8.30 19.53 32.13
C GLN A 1208 7.18 19.61 33.18
N VAL A 1209 6.64 18.48 33.63
CA VAL A 1209 5.61 18.43 34.68
C VAL A 1209 6.26 18.52 36.05
N ASP A 1210 5.71 19.34 36.94
CA ASP A 1210 6.19 19.43 38.33
C ASP A 1210 6.02 18.08 39.04
N SER A 1211 7.11 17.57 39.60
CA SER A 1211 7.14 16.36 40.43
C SER A 1211 6.09 16.34 41.54
N GLN A 1212 5.71 17.49 42.11
CA GLN A 1212 4.69 17.58 43.17
C GLN A 1212 3.27 17.30 42.67
N CYS A 1213 3.03 17.46 41.37
CA CYS A 1213 1.74 17.18 40.75
C CYS A 1213 1.61 15.70 40.33
N ILE A 1214 2.67 14.89 40.45
CA ILE A 1214 2.64 13.49 40.06
C ILE A 1214 2.09 12.65 41.22
N ILE A 1215 1.02 11.89 40.97
CA ILE A 1215 0.53 10.90 41.92
C ILE A 1215 1.35 9.63 41.72
N ASP A 1216 2.32 9.41 42.60
CA ASP A 1216 3.02 8.13 42.69
C ASP A 1216 2.08 7.11 43.34
N GLU A 1217 1.46 6.23 42.54
CA GLU A 1217 0.89 5.00 43.11
C GLU A 1217 2.03 4.22 43.79
N PRO A 1218 1.80 3.59 44.96
CA PRO A 1218 2.86 2.89 45.66
C PRO A 1218 3.41 1.80 44.74
N GLU A 1219 4.70 1.89 44.41
CA GLU A 1219 5.51 0.99 43.57
C GLU A 1219 5.53 -0.49 44.05
N LYS A 1220 4.60 -0.91 44.90
CA LYS A 1220 4.44 -2.25 45.46
C LYS A 1220 4.01 -3.32 44.43
N GLN A 1221 3.81 -2.96 43.16
CA GLN A 1221 3.66 -3.92 42.05
C GLN A 1221 4.85 -3.94 41.08
N HIS A 1222 5.90 -3.15 41.32
CA HIS A 1222 7.13 -3.17 40.51
C HIS A 1222 8.09 -4.32 40.85
N GLU A 1223 7.69 -5.26 41.70
CA GLU A 1223 8.46 -6.47 41.94
C GLU A 1223 8.35 -7.47 40.75
N ARG A 1224 9.43 -7.54 39.96
CA ARG A 1224 9.85 -8.66 39.10
C ARG A 1224 9.17 -8.89 37.73
N GLY A 1225 8.24 -8.04 37.29
CA GLY A 1225 7.60 -8.19 35.97
C GLY A 1225 8.34 -7.47 34.83
N ASN A 1226 8.92 -8.19 33.87
CA ASN A 1226 9.42 -7.64 32.59
C ASN A 1226 8.25 -7.20 31.68
N PHE A 1227 7.50 -6.17 32.10
CA PHE A 1227 6.32 -5.67 31.39
C PHE A 1227 6.70 -4.88 30.13
N VAL A 1228 5.95 -5.11 29.05
CA VAL A 1228 6.18 -4.46 27.75
C VAL A 1228 5.62 -3.04 27.73
N TYR A 1229 4.45 -2.86 28.34
CA TYR A 1229 3.76 -1.57 28.43
C TYR A 1229 3.83 -1.05 29.86
N GLN A 1230 4.64 -0.02 30.12
CA GLN A 1230 4.70 0.61 31.44
C GLN A 1230 3.36 1.27 31.80
N LEU A 1231 3.06 1.51 33.07
CA LEU A 1231 1.86 2.26 33.44
C LEU A 1231 2.18 3.76 33.41
N HIS A 1232 1.22 4.56 32.94
CA HIS A 1232 1.36 6.01 32.85
C HIS A 1232 1.26 6.62 34.24
N LYS A 1233 2.14 7.59 34.50
CA LYS A 1233 2.07 8.43 35.70
C LYS A 1233 0.81 9.28 35.67
N LEU A 1234 0.14 9.39 36.80
CA LEU A 1234 -1.04 10.23 36.98
C LEU A 1234 -0.61 11.65 37.35
N VAL A 1235 -1.21 12.67 36.74
CA VAL A 1235 -0.91 14.08 37.00
C VAL A 1235 -2.15 14.74 37.61
N LEU A 1236 -1.99 15.33 38.81
CA LEU A 1236 -2.99 16.15 39.48
C LEU A 1236 -3.22 17.44 38.68
N LEU A 1237 -4.48 17.70 38.36
CA LEU A 1237 -4.92 18.97 37.81
C LEU A 1237 -5.33 19.89 38.95
N ASN A 1238 -5.12 21.19 38.77
CA ASN A 1238 -5.59 22.21 39.69
C ASN A 1238 -7.12 22.30 39.64
N ASP A 1239 -7.75 22.47 40.80
CA ASP A 1239 -9.21 22.68 40.92
C ASP A 1239 -9.67 24.01 40.28
#